data_AF-A0A1Q4ZXI2-F1
#
_entry.id   AF-A0A1Q4ZXI2-F1
#
_cell.length_a   1.000
_cell.length_b   1.000
_cell.length_c   1.000
_cell.angle_alpha   90.00
_cell.angle_beta   90.00
_cell.angle_gamma   90.00
#
_symmetry.space_group_name_H-M   'P 1'
#
loop_
_entity.id
_entity.type
_entity.pdbx_description
1 polymer ?
#
loop_
_entity_poly.entity_id
_entity_poly.type
_entity_poly.pdbx_seq_one_letter_code
_entity_poly.pdbx_strand_id
1 'polypeptide(L)'
;MKNELVRILDGNIFVLSDGSGDIDAKPAVPCGYFSFDTRFLSLWRLTINGERVSALAVDDPSYFEVRFFLVPGAPTHYVDAKVSVIRERSVAGSFEERLTVLNHSGEPAEFTVRVDAACDFIPLTMVGQEHTPLGRLYQRVEDGRLHIGYVREKFRRETVISTTEPAQVDEQGLTYHICIEPHGQWTTTLHARGLVLRPDGQDIRDHVYPGRMRHDTARLQDDLRQWLGEAPQLSSDWEPLERTYRRSLVDLAALRFSPLTLPTEPLPAAGLPWNATLTGRDPILTSMQVLPFVPELAVHTLRMLAIDQGAALDDFLDEEPGKILHEFRYGEMVAFEECPQAPYFGAADTTPLYVILLDEYERWTGNADIMREFEDEARAALHWIGEYGDIMGDGYVWYQRRNEKTGLENQCWKESPTAISFRDGRLPSLPRATCELQGYAYDAKIRGARLARQFWHDPAYADRLEREAADLKERFNRDFWVSDGEYYALALDGDGRQVDALSSNIGHLLWSGIVDESRAAKIAEHLLGPRLFSGWGVRTLARGEGQYNPLGYHVGTVWPFDNAFIAWGLRRYGFHHEAGRIAEGIIDASRYFQGRLPEAFGGYDRELTRHPVQYPAANSPQALATGAPLLLVRTLLGLEPYGEDLVVAPALPERFGRIELLDIPGRWGRVDAIGTHQEAEAVGR
;
A
#
# COMPACT_ATOMS: atom_id res chain seq x y z
N MET A 1 2.12 22.68 17.93
CA MET A 1 2.62 21.34 17.55
C MET A 1 1.69 20.81 16.49
N LYS A 2 2.18 20.41 15.32
CA LYS A 2 1.37 19.58 14.40
C LYS A 2 1.11 18.28 15.16
N ASN A 3 -0.15 17.89 15.34
CA ASN A 3 -0.49 16.62 15.96
C ASN A 3 0.12 15.50 15.11
N GLU A 4 1.17 14.87 15.59
CA GLU A 4 1.60 13.58 15.02
C GLU A 4 0.44 12.60 15.23
N LEU A 5 -0.06 12.06 14.12
CA LEU A 5 -1.12 11.05 14.15
C LEU A 5 -0.52 9.72 14.59
N VAL A 6 -1.02 9.22 15.72
CA VAL A 6 -0.72 7.89 16.24
C VAL A 6 -1.66 6.89 15.58
N ARG A 7 -1.11 5.74 15.19
CA ARG A 7 -1.84 4.71 14.44
C ARG A 7 -1.58 3.32 14.98
N ILE A 8 -2.63 2.52 15.04
CA ILE A 8 -2.57 1.07 15.26
C ILE A 8 -3.51 0.40 14.26
N LEU A 9 -3.15 -0.80 13.81
CA LEU A 9 -3.91 -1.50 12.78
C LEU A 9 -3.82 -3.03 12.90
N ASP A 10 -4.76 -3.70 12.25
CA ASP A 10 -4.87 -5.14 12.04
C ASP A 10 -5.54 -5.33 10.66
N GLY A 11 -4.72 -5.39 9.61
CA GLY A 11 -5.17 -5.42 8.23
C GLY A 11 -5.96 -4.17 7.84
N ASN A 12 -7.26 -4.34 7.55
CA ASN A 12 -8.16 -3.25 7.16
C ASN A 12 -8.92 -2.60 8.34
N ILE A 13 -8.63 -3.03 9.58
CA ILE A 13 -9.15 -2.41 10.80
C ILE A 13 -8.05 -1.55 11.40
N PHE A 14 -8.32 -0.26 11.64
CA PHE A 14 -7.30 0.64 12.14
C PHE A 14 -7.87 1.79 12.98
N VAL A 15 -7.04 2.36 13.84
CA VAL A 15 -7.37 3.53 14.65
C VAL A 15 -6.35 4.63 14.38
N LEU A 16 -6.84 5.83 14.11
CA LEU A 16 -6.07 7.06 14.03
C LEU A 16 -6.48 8.00 15.16
N SER A 17 -5.50 8.47 15.93
CA SER A 17 -5.71 9.43 17.01
C SER A 17 -4.61 10.48 17.07
N ASP A 18 -4.83 11.54 17.84
CA ASP A 18 -3.75 12.47 18.18
C ASP A 18 -2.76 11.87 19.19
N GLY A 19 -1.76 12.67 19.58
CA GLY A 19 -0.70 12.27 20.50
C GLY A 19 -1.16 12.00 21.94
N SER A 20 -2.35 12.44 22.38
CA SER A 20 -2.93 12.06 23.67
C SER A 20 -3.83 10.82 23.58
N GLY A 21 -3.94 10.26 22.38
CA GLY A 21 -4.85 9.20 22.03
C GLY A 21 -6.25 9.70 21.74
N ASP A 22 -6.57 10.98 21.80
CA ASP A 22 -7.95 11.37 21.52
C ASP A 22 -8.30 11.25 20.03
N ILE A 23 -9.51 10.75 19.79
CA ILE A 23 -10.14 10.76 18.47
C ILE A 23 -11.08 11.97 18.47
N ASP A 24 -10.80 12.93 17.60
CA ASP A 24 -11.62 14.13 17.38
C ASP A 24 -11.64 14.43 15.87
N ALA A 25 -12.49 13.69 15.15
CA ALA A 25 -12.58 13.75 13.70
C ALA A 25 -12.99 15.14 13.20
N LYS A 26 -12.22 15.67 12.25
CA LYS A 26 -12.53 16.92 11.52
C LYS A 26 -12.17 16.74 10.04
N PRO A 27 -12.70 17.55 9.11
CA PRO A 27 -12.29 17.45 7.71
C PRO A 27 -10.76 17.52 7.51
N ALA A 28 -10.06 18.33 8.31
CA ALA A 28 -8.59 18.44 8.24
C ALA A 28 -7.84 17.41 9.10
N VAL A 29 -8.53 16.60 9.92
CA VAL A 29 -7.93 15.65 10.87
C VAL A 29 -8.65 14.31 10.76
N PRO A 30 -8.10 13.35 9.99
CA PRO A 30 -8.78 12.08 9.69
C PRO A 30 -8.69 11.06 10.85
N CYS A 31 -8.84 11.51 12.09
CA CYS A 31 -8.93 10.61 13.24
C CYS A 31 -10.18 9.74 13.15
N GLY A 32 -10.09 8.52 13.70
CA GLY A 32 -11.22 7.61 13.79
C GLY A 32 -10.83 6.18 14.10
N TYR A 33 -11.83 5.39 14.48
CA TYR A 33 -11.75 3.93 14.40
C TYR A 33 -12.44 3.49 13.12
N PHE A 34 -11.71 2.78 12.25
CA PHE A 34 -12.14 2.38 10.93
C PHE A 34 -12.15 0.86 10.80
N SER A 35 -13.15 0.36 10.07
CA SER A 35 -13.34 -1.06 9.79
C SER A 35 -14.28 -1.17 8.59
N PHE A 36 -14.08 -2.14 7.70
CA PHE A 36 -14.93 -2.36 6.51
C PHE A 36 -15.29 -1.06 5.77
N ASP A 37 -14.26 -0.28 5.43
CA ASP A 37 -14.37 0.95 4.63
C ASP A 37 -15.30 2.02 5.25
N THR A 38 -15.48 1.99 6.58
CA THR A 38 -16.37 2.87 7.35
C THR A 38 -15.68 3.38 8.62
N ARG A 39 -15.88 4.65 8.99
CA ARG A 39 -15.48 5.19 10.31
C ARG A 39 -16.54 4.88 11.37
N PHE A 40 -16.25 3.93 12.24
CA PHE A 40 -17.13 3.53 13.35
C PHE A 40 -17.06 4.44 14.58
N LEU A 41 -15.94 5.14 14.82
CA LEU A 41 -15.86 6.18 15.85
C LEU A 41 -15.28 7.46 15.26
N SER A 42 -15.99 8.57 15.45
CA SER A 42 -15.55 9.92 15.09
C SER A 42 -15.10 10.74 16.30
N LEU A 43 -15.53 10.35 17.50
CA LEU A 43 -15.10 10.93 18.77
C LEU A 43 -14.78 9.80 19.77
N TRP A 44 -13.64 9.92 20.43
CA TRP A 44 -13.25 9.09 21.57
C TRP A 44 -12.31 9.93 22.45
N ARG A 45 -12.91 10.61 23.42
CA ARG A 45 -12.29 11.73 24.14
C ARG A 45 -12.27 11.44 25.63
N LEU A 46 -11.08 11.46 26.22
CA LEU A 46 -10.90 11.28 27.66
C LEU A 46 -10.82 12.62 28.39
N THR A 47 -11.53 12.71 29.51
CA THR A 47 -11.38 13.81 30.49
C THR A 47 -11.31 13.27 31.92
N ILE A 48 -10.54 13.96 32.76
CA ILE A 48 -10.44 13.70 34.21
C ILE A 48 -10.86 14.97 34.93
N ASN A 49 -11.89 14.90 35.76
CA ASN A 49 -12.50 16.06 36.45
C ASN A 49 -12.90 17.20 35.47
N GLY A 50 -13.31 16.83 34.26
CA GLY A 50 -13.66 17.78 33.19
C GLY A 50 -12.48 18.38 32.44
N GLU A 51 -11.24 18.08 32.83
CA GLU A 51 -10.04 18.54 32.13
C GLU A 51 -9.59 17.56 31.04
N ARG A 52 -9.10 18.11 29.93
CA ARG A 52 -8.46 17.34 28.85
C ARG A 52 -7.13 16.78 29.32
N VAL A 53 -6.72 15.65 28.75
CA VAL A 53 -5.42 15.03 29.04
C VAL A 53 -4.35 15.48 28.04
N SER A 54 -3.13 15.69 28.54
CA SER A 54 -1.95 16.01 27.73
C SER A 54 -0.95 14.86 27.76
N ALA A 55 -0.32 14.59 26.62
CA ALA A 55 0.69 13.54 26.51
C ALA A 55 2.05 13.97 27.07
N LEU A 56 2.63 13.11 27.89
CA LEU A 56 4.02 13.18 28.32
C LEU A 56 4.92 12.31 27.45
N ALA A 57 4.43 11.12 27.08
CA ALA A 57 5.13 10.17 26.22
C ALA A 57 4.12 9.25 25.51
N VAL A 58 4.55 8.74 24.36
CA VAL A 58 3.86 7.68 23.60
C VAL A 58 4.88 6.57 23.35
N ASP A 59 4.47 5.34 23.58
CA ASP A 59 5.28 4.12 23.37
C ASP A 59 4.51 3.18 22.43
N ASP A 60 5.11 2.80 21.30
CA ASP A 60 4.52 1.99 20.24
C ASP A 60 5.19 0.60 20.16
N PRO A 61 4.87 -0.33 21.08
CA PRO A 61 5.56 -1.62 21.18
C PRO A 61 5.35 -2.54 19.97
N SER A 62 4.24 -2.37 19.23
CA SER A 62 3.92 -3.14 18.02
C SER A 62 3.06 -2.31 17.07
N TYR A 63 2.70 -2.87 15.90
CA TYR A 63 1.82 -2.18 14.95
C TYR A 63 0.34 -2.17 15.36
N PHE A 64 -0.03 -3.03 16.32
CA PHE A 64 -1.42 -3.22 16.78
C PHE A 64 -1.63 -2.73 18.22
N GLU A 65 -0.57 -2.35 18.94
CA GLU A 65 -0.63 -1.85 20.32
C GLU A 65 0.11 -0.52 20.47
N VAL A 66 -0.45 0.40 21.26
CA VAL A 66 0.21 1.66 21.64
C VAL A 66 -0.15 2.05 23.07
N ARG A 67 0.79 2.71 23.76
CA ARG A 67 0.64 3.18 25.14
C ARG A 67 0.87 4.68 25.22
N PHE A 68 0.01 5.35 25.96
CA PHE A 68 0.08 6.79 26.19
C PHE A 68 0.26 7.05 27.69
N PHE A 69 1.25 7.87 28.03
CA PHE A 69 1.47 8.36 29.38
C PHE A 69 1.02 9.81 29.46
N LEU A 70 -0.01 10.07 30.26
CA LEU A 70 -0.79 11.30 30.20
C LEU A 70 -0.94 11.94 31.59
N VAL A 71 -1.24 13.24 31.58
CA VAL A 71 -1.63 14.00 32.78
C VAL A 71 -2.87 14.85 32.50
N PRO A 72 -3.77 15.07 33.48
CA PRO A 72 -4.84 16.04 33.35
C PRO A 72 -4.30 17.47 33.19
N GLY A 73 -4.94 18.28 32.36
CA GLY A 73 -4.56 19.66 32.12
C GLY A 73 -3.27 19.81 31.31
N ALA A 74 -2.69 21.00 31.31
CA ALA A 74 -1.40 21.27 30.66
C ALA A 74 -0.25 21.08 31.68
N PRO A 75 0.81 20.33 31.35
CA PRO A 75 1.96 20.18 32.24
C PRO A 75 2.61 21.54 32.52
N THR A 76 2.72 21.91 33.80
CA THR A 76 3.38 23.17 34.22
C THR A 76 4.70 22.88 34.90
N HIS A 77 5.70 23.74 34.73
CA HIS A 77 7.06 23.52 35.26
C HIS A 77 7.17 23.65 36.79
N TYR A 78 6.11 24.10 37.46
CA TYR A 78 6.14 24.48 38.88
C TYR A 78 5.19 23.66 39.76
N VAL A 79 4.43 22.73 39.19
CA VAL A 79 3.46 21.90 39.93
C VAL A 79 3.60 20.45 39.49
N ASP A 80 3.98 19.58 40.43
CA ASP A 80 3.99 18.15 40.21
C ASP A 80 2.56 17.64 39.97
N ALA A 81 2.37 16.89 38.89
CA ALA A 81 1.09 16.25 38.61
C ALA A 81 0.80 15.19 39.68
N LYS A 82 -0.24 15.42 40.49
CA LYS A 82 -0.69 14.47 41.53
C LYS A 82 -1.43 13.27 40.96
N VAL A 83 -1.72 13.29 39.66
CA VAL A 83 -2.48 12.27 38.94
C VAL A 83 -1.81 12.04 37.61
N SER A 84 -1.68 10.78 37.22
CA SER A 84 -1.35 10.42 35.84
C SER A 84 -2.35 9.41 35.31
N VAL A 85 -2.44 9.36 33.99
CA VAL A 85 -3.29 8.42 33.27
C VAL A 85 -2.43 7.62 32.30
N ILE A 86 -2.67 6.32 32.22
CA ILE A 86 -2.08 5.44 31.23
C ILE A 86 -3.22 4.90 30.35
N ARG A 87 -3.12 5.10 29.04
CA ARG A 87 -3.99 4.45 28.06
C ARG A 87 -3.19 3.41 27.32
N GLU A 88 -3.66 2.17 27.29
CA GLU A 88 -3.05 1.08 26.53
C GLU A 88 -4.08 0.60 25.53
N ARG A 89 -3.81 0.82 24.24
CA ARG A 89 -4.74 0.50 23.15
C ARG A 89 -4.28 -0.70 22.39
N SER A 90 -5.24 -1.49 21.94
CA SER A 90 -4.99 -2.53 20.96
C SER A 90 -6.10 -2.63 19.92
N VAL A 91 -5.73 -3.05 18.72
CA VAL A 91 -6.68 -3.46 17.68
C VAL A 91 -6.39 -4.92 17.32
N ALA A 92 -7.37 -5.79 17.58
CA ALA A 92 -7.33 -7.20 17.20
C ALA A 92 -8.77 -7.65 16.93
N GLY A 93 -9.24 -7.48 15.69
CA GLY A 93 -10.66 -7.63 15.32
C GLY A 93 -11.65 -6.59 15.90
N SER A 94 -11.33 -5.96 17.04
CA SER A 94 -12.04 -4.82 17.64
C SER A 94 -11.08 -3.84 18.29
N PHE A 95 -11.56 -2.62 18.57
CA PHE A 95 -10.79 -1.61 19.29
C PHE A 95 -10.96 -1.79 20.81
N GLU A 96 -9.86 -1.98 21.51
CA GLU A 96 -9.81 -2.08 22.97
C GLU A 96 -8.88 -1.01 23.56
N GLU A 97 -9.25 -0.47 24.72
CA GLU A 97 -8.45 0.49 25.47
C GLU A 97 -8.51 0.18 26.96
N ARG A 98 -7.37 -0.22 27.53
CA ARG A 98 -7.20 -0.31 28.98
C ARG A 98 -6.80 1.06 29.51
N LEU A 99 -7.63 1.60 30.40
CA LEU A 99 -7.46 2.90 31.01
C LEU A 99 -7.06 2.72 32.47
N THR A 100 -5.93 3.29 32.87
CA THR A 100 -5.45 3.29 34.27
C THR A 100 -5.26 4.71 34.77
N VAL A 101 -5.84 5.02 35.93
CA VAL A 101 -5.68 6.30 36.63
C VAL A 101 -4.89 6.05 37.91
N LEU A 102 -3.80 6.81 38.11
CA LEU A 102 -2.92 6.68 39.27
C LEU A 102 -3.01 7.91 40.16
N ASN A 103 -3.18 7.70 41.47
CA ASN A 103 -3.10 8.76 42.47
C ASN A 103 -1.68 8.81 43.05
N HIS A 104 -0.94 9.89 42.80
CA HIS A 104 0.43 10.07 43.33
C HIS A 104 0.48 10.80 44.66
N SER A 105 -0.68 11.25 45.17
CA SER A 105 -0.75 11.98 46.44
C SER A 105 -0.77 11.05 47.65
N GLY A 106 -0.44 11.61 48.81
CA GLY A 106 -0.49 10.92 50.10
C GLY A 106 -1.90 10.86 50.73
N GLU A 107 -2.94 11.29 50.03
CA GLU A 107 -4.32 11.33 50.51
C GLU A 107 -5.26 10.61 49.51
N PRO A 108 -6.38 10.02 49.97
CA PRO A 108 -7.40 9.51 49.07
C PRO A 108 -7.91 10.64 48.15
N ALA A 109 -8.11 10.33 46.87
CA ALA A 109 -8.54 11.31 45.88
C ALA A 109 -9.75 10.80 45.09
N GLU A 110 -10.74 11.68 44.91
CA GLU A 110 -11.93 11.42 44.11
C GLU A 110 -11.74 11.95 42.69
N PHE A 111 -12.09 11.14 41.70
CA PHE A 111 -12.03 11.50 40.29
C PHE A 111 -13.37 11.21 39.59
N THR A 112 -13.75 12.14 38.71
CA THR A 112 -14.74 11.91 37.66
C THR A 112 -13.99 11.63 36.37
N VAL A 113 -14.00 10.38 35.92
CA VAL A 113 -13.41 9.96 34.65
C VAL A 113 -14.53 9.91 33.62
N ARG A 114 -14.39 10.62 32.50
CA ARG A 114 -15.39 10.60 31.42
C ARG A 114 -14.75 10.32 30.07
N VAL A 115 -15.34 9.36 29.35
CA VAL A 115 -15.01 9.04 27.96
C VAL A 115 -16.21 9.40 27.09
N ASP A 116 -16.10 10.49 26.34
CA ASP A 116 -17.10 10.88 25.35
C ASP A 116 -16.89 10.09 24.05
N ALA A 117 -17.98 9.58 23.48
CA ALA A 117 -17.97 8.79 22.26
C ALA A 117 -19.02 9.28 21.27
N ALA A 118 -18.66 9.32 19.99
CA ALA A 118 -19.59 9.62 18.90
C ALA A 118 -19.18 8.84 17.64
N CYS A 119 -20.16 8.55 16.80
CA CYS A 119 -19.99 7.85 15.53
C CYS A 119 -20.63 8.67 14.41
N ASP A 120 -20.02 8.68 13.23
CA ASP A 120 -20.61 9.28 12.03
C ASP A 120 -20.82 8.28 10.88
N PHE A 121 -20.18 7.11 10.94
CA PHE A 121 -20.28 6.06 9.92
C PHE A 121 -19.93 6.54 8.52
N ILE A 122 -19.06 7.55 8.41
CA ILE A 122 -18.66 8.08 7.11
C ILE A 122 -17.90 7.01 6.32
N PRO A 123 -18.20 6.83 5.01
CA PRO A 123 -17.39 6.00 4.13
C PRO A 123 -15.95 6.52 4.06
N LEU A 124 -14.97 5.61 4.01
CA LEU A 124 -13.55 5.99 4.01
C LEU A 124 -13.18 6.93 2.84
N THR A 125 -13.78 6.71 1.67
CA THR A 125 -13.62 7.55 0.46
C THR A 125 -14.09 8.99 0.62
N MET A 126 -14.95 9.26 1.62
CA MET A 126 -15.50 10.58 1.92
C MET A 126 -14.78 11.27 3.08
N VAL A 127 -13.79 10.60 3.72
CA VAL A 127 -13.03 11.19 4.82
C VAL A 127 -12.28 12.43 4.31
N GLY A 128 -12.43 13.52 5.06
CA GLY A 128 -11.85 14.82 4.73
C GLY A 128 -12.78 15.74 3.97
N GLN A 129 -13.96 15.26 3.57
CA GLN A 129 -15.02 16.05 2.97
C GLN A 129 -16.10 16.39 3.99
N GLU A 130 -16.84 17.47 3.75
CA GLU A 130 -18.10 17.67 4.46
C GLU A 130 -19.10 16.64 3.97
N HIS A 131 -19.66 15.86 4.89
CA HIS A 131 -20.60 14.79 4.57
C HIS A 131 -21.79 14.85 5.51
N THR A 132 -22.99 14.85 4.93
CA THR A 132 -24.24 14.70 5.67
C THR A 132 -24.71 13.25 5.49
N PRO A 133 -24.90 12.49 6.58
CA PRO A 133 -25.39 11.12 6.49
C PRO A 133 -26.72 11.06 5.74
N LEU A 134 -26.81 10.17 4.74
CA LEU A 134 -28.03 9.97 3.95
C LEU A 134 -29.07 9.11 4.70
N GLY A 135 -28.59 8.21 5.55
CA GLY A 135 -29.39 7.38 6.44
C GLY A 135 -29.65 8.01 7.80
N ARG A 136 -30.29 7.23 8.68
CA ARG A 136 -30.66 7.66 10.03
C ARG A 136 -29.65 7.15 11.05
N LEU A 137 -29.07 8.07 11.81
CA LEU A 137 -28.32 7.76 13.04
C LEU A 137 -29.27 7.50 14.21
N TYR A 138 -28.91 6.56 15.07
CA TYR A 138 -29.58 6.33 16.34
C TYR A 138 -28.56 6.05 17.44
N GLN A 139 -28.97 6.30 18.67
CA GLN A 139 -28.21 5.97 19.88
C GLN A 139 -29.17 5.37 20.90
N ARG A 140 -28.69 4.39 21.67
CA ARG A 140 -29.44 3.79 22.77
C ARG A 140 -28.48 3.23 23.82
N VAL A 141 -28.94 3.22 25.06
CA VAL A 141 -28.26 2.56 26.17
C VAL A 141 -29.07 1.31 26.52
N GLU A 142 -28.42 0.14 26.45
CA GLU A 142 -29.02 -1.16 26.72
C GLU A 142 -28.02 -2.01 27.50
N ASP A 143 -28.45 -2.64 28.60
CA ASP A 143 -27.60 -3.49 29.44
C ASP A 143 -26.25 -2.88 29.87
N GLY A 144 -26.25 -1.56 30.15
CA GLY A 144 -25.03 -0.83 30.53
C GLY A 144 -24.03 -0.65 29.39
N ARG A 145 -24.48 -0.76 28.14
CA ARG A 145 -23.68 -0.56 26.92
C ARG A 145 -24.27 0.56 26.08
N LEU A 146 -23.39 1.32 25.43
CA LEU A 146 -23.78 2.35 24.48
C LEU A 146 -23.77 1.75 23.07
N HIS A 147 -24.93 1.75 22.43
CA HIS A 147 -25.09 1.38 21.03
C HIS A 147 -25.33 2.65 20.22
N ILE A 148 -24.46 2.92 19.25
CA ILE A 148 -24.64 4.00 18.27
C ILE A 148 -24.69 3.32 16.91
N GLY A 149 -25.71 3.61 16.10
CA GLY A 149 -25.86 2.93 14.82
C GLY A 149 -26.37 3.82 13.70
N TYR A 150 -26.20 3.32 12.49
CA TYR A 150 -26.56 3.96 11.24
C TYR A 150 -27.35 2.99 10.38
N VAL A 151 -28.47 3.47 9.82
CA VAL A 151 -29.31 2.70 8.91
C VAL A 151 -29.66 3.53 7.69
N ARG A 152 -29.27 3.03 6.52
CA ARG A 152 -29.82 3.43 5.22
C ARG A 152 -30.41 2.18 4.58
N GLU A 153 -31.73 2.05 4.59
CA GLU A 153 -32.44 0.87 4.07
C GLU A 153 -31.90 -0.46 4.64
N LYS A 154 -31.24 -1.28 3.81
CA LYS A 154 -30.61 -2.56 4.18
C LYS A 154 -29.16 -2.41 4.66
N PHE A 155 -28.52 -1.27 4.42
CA PHE A 155 -27.18 -0.97 4.89
C PHE A 155 -27.24 -0.58 6.36
N ARG A 156 -26.59 -1.39 7.22
CA ARG A 156 -26.60 -1.20 8.67
C ARG A 156 -25.18 -1.31 9.25
N ARG A 157 -24.84 -0.37 10.11
CA ARG A 157 -23.59 -0.32 10.87
C ARG A 157 -23.92 0.04 12.31
N GLU A 158 -23.29 -0.61 13.29
CA GLU A 158 -23.48 -0.29 14.71
C GLU A 158 -22.15 -0.35 15.44
N THR A 159 -21.86 0.63 16.29
CA THR A 159 -20.76 0.58 17.24
C THR A 159 -21.33 0.26 18.62
N VAL A 160 -20.83 -0.83 19.22
CA VAL A 160 -21.19 -1.22 20.59
C VAL A 160 -20.02 -0.92 21.50
N ILE A 161 -20.26 -0.06 22.50
CA ILE A 161 -19.25 0.34 23.49
C ILE A 161 -19.61 -0.27 24.83
N SER A 162 -18.65 -0.94 25.46
CA SER A 162 -18.80 -1.59 26.76
C SER A 162 -17.54 -1.44 27.60
N THR A 163 -17.65 -1.76 28.89
CA THR A 163 -16.58 -1.59 29.87
C THR A 163 -16.59 -2.72 30.91
N THR A 164 -15.44 -3.00 31.51
CA THR A 164 -15.29 -4.02 32.55
C THR A 164 -15.71 -3.54 33.93
N GLU A 165 -15.51 -2.24 34.22
CA GLU A 165 -15.92 -1.62 35.49
C GLU A 165 -17.29 -0.94 35.36
N PRO A 166 -18.13 -0.92 36.41
CA PRO A 166 -19.42 -0.23 36.37
C PRO A 166 -19.28 1.25 36.02
N ALA A 167 -20.01 1.68 34.98
CA ALA A 167 -20.08 3.07 34.54
C ALA A 167 -21.52 3.58 34.54
N GLN A 168 -21.69 4.88 34.72
CA GLN A 168 -22.90 5.57 34.29
C GLN A 168 -22.80 5.80 32.78
N VAL A 169 -23.64 5.09 32.02
CA VAL A 169 -23.65 5.16 30.56
C VAL A 169 -24.82 6.02 30.11
N ASP A 170 -24.52 7.06 29.33
CA ASP A 170 -25.48 7.93 28.68
C ASP A 170 -25.32 7.85 27.15
N GLU A 171 -26.12 8.62 26.42
CA GLU A 171 -26.07 8.63 24.96
C GLU A 171 -24.79 9.28 24.39
N GLN A 172 -23.98 9.93 25.24
CA GLN A 172 -22.77 10.64 24.85
C GLN A 172 -21.49 9.91 25.29
N GLY A 173 -21.56 8.88 26.14
CA GLY A 173 -20.41 8.11 26.57
C GLY A 173 -20.54 7.43 27.93
N LEU A 174 -19.40 7.29 28.61
CA LEU A 174 -19.26 6.56 29.87
C LEU A 174 -18.64 7.46 30.95
N THR A 175 -19.25 7.51 32.13
CA THR A 175 -18.77 8.27 33.28
C THR A 175 -18.52 7.34 34.47
N TYR A 176 -17.35 7.49 35.10
CA TYR A 176 -16.96 6.78 36.31
C TYR A 176 -16.72 7.79 37.43
N HIS A 177 -17.30 7.51 38.60
CA HIS A 177 -16.99 8.22 39.84
C HIS A 177 -16.18 7.26 40.72
N ILE A 178 -14.89 7.55 40.86
CA ILE A 178 -13.94 6.66 41.51
C ILE A 178 -13.25 7.37 42.67
N CYS A 179 -12.95 6.61 43.71
CA CYS A 179 -12.08 7.04 44.81
C CYS A 179 -10.83 6.15 44.80
N ILE A 180 -9.65 6.76 44.74
CA ILE A 180 -8.38 6.06 44.70
C ILE A 180 -7.58 6.40 45.96
N GLU A 181 -7.25 5.38 46.73
CA GLU A 181 -6.41 5.48 47.94
C GLU A 181 -5.03 6.09 47.64
N PRO A 182 -4.31 6.60 48.66
CA PRO A 182 -2.96 7.14 48.51
C PRO A 182 -2.04 6.16 47.76
N HIS A 183 -1.35 6.65 46.73
CA HIS A 183 -0.47 5.82 45.89
C HIS A 183 -1.15 4.61 45.22
N GLY A 184 -2.48 4.60 45.16
CA GLY A 184 -3.29 3.58 44.52
C GLY A 184 -3.51 3.82 43.03
N GLN A 185 -4.19 2.87 42.40
CA GLN A 185 -4.62 2.97 41.01
C GLN A 185 -6.04 2.41 40.82
N TRP A 186 -6.71 2.88 39.78
CA TRP A 186 -7.95 2.31 39.26
C TRP A 186 -7.77 1.98 37.79
N THR A 187 -8.31 0.83 37.35
CA THR A 187 -8.19 0.36 35.97
C THR A 187 -9.52 -0.14 35.46
N THR A 188 -9.86 0.21 34.21
CA THR A 188 -10.96 -0.41 33.46
C THR A 188 -10.50 -0.74 32.03
N THR A 189 -11.18 -1.67 31.37
CA THR A 189 -11.01 -1.93 29.94
C THR A 189 -12.26 -1.51 29.19
N LEU A 190 -12.09 -0.64 28.20
CA LEU A 190 -13.12 -0.15 27.29
C LEU A 190 -13.04 -0.97 26.00
N HIS A 191 -14.17 -1.45 25.51
CA HIS A 191 -14.27 -2.15 24.24
C HIS A 191 -15.19 -1.37 23.30
N ALA A 192 -14.74 -1.07 22.09
CA ALA A 192 -15.54 -0.54 21.01
C ALA A 192 -15.53 -1.51 19.83
N ARG A 193 -16.67 -2.17 19.60
CA ARG A 193 -16.84 -3.14 18.51
C ARG A 193 -17.68 -2.52 17.40
N GLY A 194 -17.08 -2.30 16.23
CA GLY A 194 -17.81 -1.90 15.03
C GLY A 194 -18.42 -3.12 14.34
N LEU A 195 -19.74 -3.15 14.18
CA LEU A 195 -20.55 -4.24 13.64
C LEU A 195 -21.04 -3.93 12.22
N VAL A 196 -20.95 -4.93 11.35
CA VAL A 196 -21.50 -4.90 9.98
C VAL A 196 -22.74 -5.78 9.97
N LEU A 197 -23.92 -5.16 10.09
CA LEU A 197 -25.16 -5.87 10.39
C LEU A 197 -25.93 -6.25 9.12
N ARG A 198 -26.37 -7.50 9.08
CA ARG A 198 -27.36 -7.97 8.11
C ARG A 198 -28.78 -7.52 8.50
N PRO A 199 -29.78 -7.66 7.62
CA PRO A 199 -31.17 -7.33 7.93
C PRO A 199 -31.75 -8.05 9.16
N ASP A 200 -31.25 -9.24 9.47
CA ASP A 200 -31.62 -10.06 10.63
C ASP A 200 -30.95 -9.63 11.95
N GLY A 201 -30.10 -8.58 11.92
CA GLY A 201 -29.41 -8.03 13.07
C GLY A 201 -28.15 -8.79 13.49
N GLN A 202 -27.73 -9.80 12.74
CA GLN A 202 -26.49 -10.53 13.02
C GLN A 202 -25.32 -9.89 12.26
N ASP A 203 -24.12 -9.99 12.84
CA ASP A 203 -22.91 -9.51 12.18
C ASP A 203 -22.55 -10.44 11.02
N ILE A 204 -22.23 -9.88 9.85
CA ILE A 204 -21.83 -10.66 8.68
C ILE A 204 -20.63 -11.58 8.99
N ARG A 205 -19.75 -11.15 9.89
CA ARG A 205 -18.54 -11.89 10.24
C ARG A 205 -18.84 -13.15 11.04
N ASP A 206 -19.93 -13.19 11.80
CA ASP A 206 -20.31 -14.38 12.55
C ASP A 206 -20.65 -15.57 11.62
N HIS A 207 -20.90 -15.32 10.33
CA HIS A 207 -21.31 -16.31 9.33
C HIS A 207 -20.23 -16.64 8.31
N VAL A 208 -19.43 -15.64 7.92
CA VAL A 208 -18.33 -15.81 6.96
C VAL A 208 -17.09 -16.39 7.63
N TYR A 209 -16.95 -16.21 8.95
CA TYR A 209 -15.79 -16.68 9.71
C TYR A 209 -16.15 -17.71 10.81
N PRO A 210 -16.87 -18.83 10.51
CA PRO A 210 -17.12 -19.84 11.51
C PRO A 210 -15.80 -20.50 11.93
N GLY A 211 -15.26 -20.12 13.09
CA GLY A 211 -14.06 -20.74 13.66
C GLY A 211 -12.77 -19.91 13.64
N ARG A 212 -12.77 -18.65 13.20
CA ARG A 212 -11.67 -17.73 13.60
C ARG A 212 -11.79 -17.53 15.12
N MET A 213 -10.94 -18.21 15.90
CA MET A 213 -10.71 -17.86 17.30
C MET A 213 -10.48 -16.35 17.38
N ARG A 214 -11.08 -15.67 18.37
CA ARG A 214 -10.86 -14.23 18.65
C ARG A 214 -9.37 -13.91 18.41
N HIS A 215 -9.07 -13.01 17.48
CA HIS A 215 -7.73 -12.45 17.42
C HIS A 215 -7.56 -11.68 18.72
N ASP A 216 -6.64 -12.14 19.55
CA ASP A 216 -6.13 -11.36 20.66
C ASP A 216 -4.73 -10.87 20.32
N THR A 217 -4.24 -9.93 21.12
CA THR A 217 -2.91 -9.34 20.93
C THR A 217 -1.80 -10.37 21.09
N ALA A 218 -1.99 -11.41 21.89
CA ALA A 218 -1.00 -12.49 22.07
C ALA A 218 -0.80 -13.27 20.77
N ARG A 219 -1.89 -13.61 20.08
CA ARG A 219 -1.83 -14.27 18.78
C ARG A 219 -1.19 -13.39 17.71
N LEU A 220 -1.57 -12.11 17.63
CA LEU A 220 -0.92 -11.19 16.67
C LEU A 220 0.58 -11.04 16.93
N GLN A 221 0.99 -11.04 18.20
CA GLN A 221 2.40 -11.04 18.58
C GLN A 221 3.10 -12.33 18.15
N ASP A 222 2.47 -13.49 18.32
CA ASP A 222 2.99 -14.79 17.90
C ASP A 222 3.10 -14.89 16.37
N ASP A 223 2.06 -14.46 15.65
CA ASP A 223 2.01 -14.42 14.19
C ASP A 223 3.11 -13.48 13.64
N LEU A 224 3.34 -12.32 14.27
CA LEU A 224 4.42 -11.40 13.91
C LEU A 224 5.81 -12.03 14.19
N ARG A 225 5.98 -12.72 15.32
CA ARG A 225 7.25 -13.40 15.63
C ARG A 225 7.55 -14.51 14.63
N GLN A 226 6.55 -15.30 14.26
CA GLN A 226 6.68 -16.34 13.25
C GLN A 226 7.03 -15.73 11.88
N TRP A 227 6.28 -14.71 11.45
CA TRP A 227 6.53 -13.99 10.21
C TRP A 227 7.97 -13.47 10.10
N LEU A 228 8.48 -12.82 11.14
CA LEU A 228 9.85 -12.31 11.16
C LEU A 228 10.91 -13.42 11.24
N GLY A 229 10.58 -14.57 11.82
CA GLY A 229 11.48 -15.73 11.91
C GLY A 229 11.53 -16.57 10.63
N GLU A 230 10.48 -16.53 9.81
CA GLU A 230 10.42 -17.21 8.52
C GLU A 230 11.07 -16.40 7.38
N ALA A 231 11.06 -15.08 7.49
CA ALA A 231 11.70 -14.20 6.52
C ALA A 231 13.24 -14.36 6.51
N PRO A 232 13.90 -14.14 5.36
CA PRO A 232 15.36 -14.11 5.26
C PRO A 232 16.00 -13.14 6.26
N GLN A 233 17.17 -13.49 6.78
CA GLN A 233 17.87 -12.66 7.77
C GLN A 233 18.88 -11.76 7.06
N LEU A 234 18.70 -10.45 7.18
CA LEU A 234 19.59 -9.45 6.59
C LEU A 234 20.60 -8.93 7.62
N SER A 235 21.88 -8.95 7.26
CA SER A 235 22.92 -8.15 7.89
C SER A 235 23.61 -7.24 6.88
N SER A 236 23.95 -6.01 7.29
CA SER A 236 24.53 -4.99 6.43
C SER A 236 25.44 -4.05 7.23
N ASP A 237 26.56 -3.64 6.64
CA ASP A 237 27.44 -2.61 7.24
C ASP A 237 26.76 -1.23 7.33
N TRP A 238 25.66 -1.04 6.59
CA TRP A 238 24.86 0.18 6.61
C TRP A 238 23.54 0.00 7.39
N GLU A 239 23.51 0.49 8.64
CA GLU A 239 22.36 0.39 9.58
C GLU A 239 21.00 0.86 9.01
N PRO A 240 20.91 1.94 8.21
CA PRO A 240 19.65 2.32 7.58
C PRO A 240 19.02 1.23 6.73
N LEU A 241 19.82 0.40 6.06
CA LEU A 241 19.31 -0.73 5.28
C LEU A 241 18.70 -1.79 6.19
N GLU A 242 19.41 -2.21 7.26
CA GLU A 242 18.91 -3.21 8.22
C GLU A 242 17.63 -2.74 8.90
N ARG A 243 17.60 -1.48 9.35
CA ARG A 243 16.44 -0.87 10.01
C ARG A 243 15.24 -0.83 9.08
N THR A 244 15.43 -0.37 7.84
CA THR A 244 14.35 -0.30 6.84
C THR A 244 13.87 -1.68 6.44
N TYR A 245 14.77 -2.65 6.23
CA TYR A 245 14.39 -4.04 5.95
C TYR A 245 13.47 -4.62 7.01
N ARG A 246 13.88 -4.51 8.29
CA ARG A 246 13.07 -5.00 9.40
C ARG A 246 11.73 -4.27 9.51
N ARG A 247 11.72 -2.95 9.30
CA ARG A 247 10.48 -2.16 9.33
C ARG A 247 9.56 -2.54 8.18
N SER A 248 10.09 -2.80 6.99
CA SER A 248 9.33 -3.30 5.84
C SER A 248 8.62 -4.62 6.14
N LEU A 249 9.30 -5.59 6.76
CA LEU A 249 8.66 -6.86 7.14
C LEU A 249 7.54 -6.66 8.16
N VAL A 250 7.74 -5.80 9.17
CA VAL A 250 6.69 -5.47 10.16
C VAL A 250 5.50 -4.78 9.51
N ASP A 251 5.74 -3.84 8.60
CA ASP A 251 4.68 -3.10 7.93
C ASP A 251 3.91 -3.98 6.93
N LEU A 252 4.56 -4.93 6.25
CA LEU A 252 3.88 -5.97 5.47
C LEU A 252 2.99 -6.83 6.36
N ALA A 253 3.50 -7.31 7.50
CA ALA A 253 2.70 -8.09 8.44
C ALA A 253 1.45 -7.32 8.90
N ALA A 254 1.60 -6.01 9.14
CA ALA A 254 0.52 -5.13 9.55
C ALA A 254 -0.52 -4.93 8.43
N LEU A 255 -0.08 -4.73 7.19
CA LEU A 255 -0.95 -4.52 6.02
C LEU A 255 -1.70 -5.77 5.56
N ARG A 256 -1.35 -6.96 6.06
CA ARG A 256 -2.06 -8.20 5.73
C ARG A 256 -3.50 -8.15 6.21
N PHE A 257 -4.45 -8.26 5.30
CA PHE A 257 -5.87 -8.45 5.61
C PHE A 257 -6.43 -9.65 4.87
N SER A 258 -7.52 -10.21 5.39
CA SER A 258 -8.24 -11.31 4.74
C SER A 258 -9.58 -10.79 4.22
N PRO A 259 -9.84 -10.83 2.90
CA PRO A 259 -11.13 -10.44 2.34
C PRO A 259 -12.21 -11.46 2.73
N LEU A 260 -13.47 -11.06 2.62
CA LEU A 260 -14.60 -11.95 2.95
C LEU A 260 -14.65 -13.20 2.07
N THR A 261 -14.13 -13.12 0.83
CA THR A 261 -14.08 -14.21 -0.15
C THR A 261 -12.99 -15.23 0.16
N LEU A 262 -11.86 -14.80 0.73
CA LEU A 262 -10.71 -15.64 1.09
C LEU A 262 -10.28 -15.41 2.55
N PRO A 263 -11.06 -15.88 3.54
CA PRO A 263 -10.86 -15.55 4.95
C PRO A 263 -9.58 -16.15 5.57
N THR A 264 -8.94 -17.12 4.91
CA THR A 264 -7.74 -17.83 5.37
C THR A 264 -6.48 -17.44 4.62
N GLU A 265 -6.59 -16.65 3.56
CA GLU A 265 -5.47 -16.30 2.67
C GLU A 265 -5.24 -14.78 2.74
N PRO A 266 -4.40 -14.30 3.68
CA PRO A 266 -4.14 -12.87 3.81
C PRO A 266 -3.32 -12.35 2.65
N LEU A 267 -3.66 -11.15 2.18
CA LEU A 267 -2.92 -10.40 1.17
C LEU A 267 -2.70 -8.95 1.63
N PRO A 268 -1.74 -8.22 1.05
CA PRO A 268 -1.49 -6.84 1.40
C PRO A 268 -2.66 -5.93 1.02
N ALA A 269 -3.17 -5.14 1.98
CA ALA A 269 -3.93 -3.93 1.67
C ALA A 269 -3.01 -2.87 1.07
N ALA A 270 -3.55 -2.00 0.23
CA ALA A 270 -2.75 -1.04 -0.53
C ALA A 270 -2.02 -0.02 0.35
N GLY A 271 -2.71 0.61 1.31
CA GLY A 271 -2.05 1.52 2.25
C GLY A 271 -3.00 2.29 3.16
N LEU A 272 -2.48 2.71 4.31
CA LEU A 272 -3.27 3.43 5.31
C LEU A 272 -2.98 4.94 5.31
N PRO A 273 -4.01 5.78 5.53
CA PRO A 273 -5.41 5.40 5.79
C PRO A 273 -6.31 5.29 4.56
N TRP A 274 -5.91 5.80 3.39
CA TRP A 274 -6.84 6.10 2.30
C TRP A 274 -7.25 4.86 1.48
N ASN A 275 -6.36 3.88 1.41
CA ASN A 275 -6.51 2.68 0.58
C ASN A 275 -6.40 1.42 1.44
N ALA A 276 -7.12 1.40 2.57
CA ALA A 276 -7.19 0.28 3.51
C ALA A 276 -7.97 -0.92 2.95
N THR A 277 -7.72 -1.28 1.70
CA THR A 277 -8.51 -2.22 0.90
C THR A 277 -7.66 -2.85 -0.20
N LEU A 278 -8.26 -3.75 -0.97
CA LEU A 278 -7.66 -4.32 -2.18
C LEU A 278 -7.71 -3.29 -3.32
N THR A 279 -6.54 -2.84 -3.76
CA THR A 279 -6.35 -2.19 -5.06
C THR A 279 -5.48 -3.11 -5.91
N GLY A 280 -6.03 -3.81 -6.91
CA GLY A 280 -5.42 -4.99 -7.53
C GLY A 280 -3.95 -4.83 -7.97
N ARG A 281 -3.55 -3.63 -8.40
CA ARG A 281 -2.16 -3.30 -8.76
C ARG A 281 -1.19 -3.39 -7.58
N ASP A 282 -1.59 -2.89 -6.42
CA ASP A 282 -0.72 -2.76 -5.24
C ASP A 282 -0.20 -4.11 -4.72
N PRO A 283 -1.04 -5.11 -4.43
CA PRO A 283 -0.56 -6.41 -3.99
C PRO A 283 0.12 -7.17 -5.13
N ILE A 284 -0.18 -6.93 -6.42
CA ILE A 284 0.57 -7.55 -7.52
C ILE A 284 2.04 -7.10 -7.48
N LEU A 285 2.27 -5.78 -7.56
CA LEU A 285 3.62 -5.23 -7.58
C LEU A 285 4.34 -5.48 -6.25
N THR A 286 3.65 -5.35 -5.12
CA THR A 286 4.21 -5.67 -3.80
C THR A 286 4.65 -7.13 -3.75
N SER A 287 3.80 -8.06 -4.19
CA SER A 287 4.15 -9.48 -4.24
C SER A 287 5.40 -9.73 -5.08
N MET A 288 5.53 -9.10 -6.25
CA MET A 288 6.76 -9.20 -7.06
C MET A 288 8.00 -8.67 -6.34
N GLN A 289 7.88 -7.55 -5.60
CA GLN A 289 8.98 -6.97 -4.84
C GLN A 289 9.48 -7.91 -3.72
N VAL A 290 8.58 -8.73 -3.16
CA VAL A 290 8.83 -9.50 -1.93
C VAL A 290 8.92 -11.01 -2.15
N LEU A 291 8.82 -11.50 -3.39
CA LEU A 291 8.97 -12.92 -3.74
C LEU A 291 10.20 -13.61 -3.11
N PRO A 292 11.39 -12.99 -3.03
CA PRO A 292 12.55 -13.62 -2.38
C PRO A 292 12.42 -13.77 -0.86
N PHE A 293 11.35 -13.25 -0.25
CA PHE A 293 11.24 -13.11 1.20
C PHE A 293 9.98 -13.78 1.74
N VAL A 294 8.82 -13.49 1.12
CA VAL A 294 7.49 -13.95 1.53
C VAL A 294 6.64 -14.33 0.31
N PRO A 295 7.00 -15.39 -0.42
CA PRO A 295 6.37 -15.77 -1.69
C PRO A 295 4.88 -16.14 -1.56
N GLU A 296 4.40 -16.48 -0.37
CA GLU A 296 3.00 -16.82 -0.10
C GLU A 296 2.03 -15.65 -0.39
N LEU A 297 2.48 -14.40 -0.28
CA LEU A 297 1.64 -13.24 -0.61
C LEU A 297 1.25 -13.22 -2.09
N ALA A 298 2.12 -13.72 -2.97
CA ALA A 298 1.88 -13.75 -4.39
C ALA A 298 0.71 -14.69 -4.76
N VAL A 299 0.70 -15.92 -4.21
CA VAL A 299 -0.36 -16.88 -4.54
C VAL A 299 -1.72 -16.46 -3.98
N HIS A 300 -1.78 -15.87 -2.78
CA HIS A 300 -3.03 -15.33 -2.24
C HIS A 300 -3.56 -14.16 -3.08
N THR A 301 -2.65 -13.30 -3.57
CA THR A 301 -3.00 -12.20 -4.48
C THR A 301 -3.55 -12.73 -5.81
N LEU A 302 -2.86 -13.71 -6.42
CA LEU A 302 -3.30 -14.34 -7.67
C LEU A 302 -4.70 -14.95 -7.52
N ARG A 303 -4.94 -15.73 -6.45
CA ARG A 303 -6.26 -16.32 -6.15
C ARG A 303 -7.36 -15.28 -6.01
N MET A 304 -7.12 -14.24 -5.21
CA MET A 304 -8.14 -13.21 -4.98
C MET A 304 -8.53 -12.51 -6.29
N LEU A 305 -7.54 -12.21 -7.14
CA LEU A 305 -7.78 -11.51 -8.41
C LEU A 305 -8.35 -12.40 -9.50
N ALA A 306 -8.09 -13.71 -9.46
CA ALA A 306 -8.71 -14.71 -10.32
C ALA A 306 -10.21 -14.86 -10.04
N ILE A 307 -10.61 -14.88 -8.76
CA ILE A 307 -12.02 -15.07 -8.35
C ILE A 307 -12.94 -13.99 -8.93
N ASP A 308 -12.49 -12.74 -8.93
CA ASP A 308 -13.24 -11.58 -9.38
C ASP A 308 -12.74 -11.07 -10.76
N GLN A 309 -12.15 -11.94 -11.59
CA GLN A 309 -11.79 -11.57 -12.97
C GLN A 309 -13.05 -11.23 -13.79
N GLY A 310 -12.97 -10.16 -14.58
CA GLY A 310 -14.08 -9.69 -15.40
C GLY A 310 -14.56 -10.74 -16.40
N ALA A 311 -15.86 -10.88 -16.54
CA ALA A 311 -16.52 -11.86 -17.41
C ALA A 311 -17.62 -11.24 -18.28
N ALA A 312 -18.02 -9.99 -18.01
CA ALA A 312 -19.04 -9.26 -18.72
C ALA A 312 -18.53 -7.91 -19.26
N LEU A 313 -19.36 -7.27 -20.09
CA LEU A 313 -19.19 -5.87 -20.46
C LEU A 313 -20.10 -5.03 -19.58
N ASP A 314 -19.51 -4.26 -18.67
CA ASP A 314 -20.23 -3.34 -17.78
C ASP A 314 -19.57 -1.96 -17.78
N ASP A 315 -20.27 -0.97 -18.33
CA ASP A 315 -19.77 0.40 -18.45
C ASP A 315 -19.61 1.09 -17.10
N PHE A 316 -20.41 0.75 -16.10
CA PHE A 316 -20.34 1.37 -14.77
C PHE A 316 -19.11 0.87 -14.01
N LEU A 317 -18.84 -0.42 -14.08
CA LEU A 317 -17.69 -1.06 -13.42
C LEU A 317 -16.39 -0.98 -14.24
N ASP A 318 -16.43 -0.47 -15.47
CA ASP A 318 -15.31 -0.55 -16.44
C ASP A 318 -14.91 -2.02 -16.75
N GLU A 319 -15.84 -2.97 -16.58
CA GLU A 319 -15.62 -4.41 -16.72
C GLU A 319 -15.56 -4.84 -18.18
N GLU A 320 -14.57 -5.66 -18.49
CA GLU A 320 -14.42 -6.34 -19.78
C GLU A 320 -13.96 -7.79 -19.52
N PRO A 321 -14.34 -8.75 -20.38
CA PRO A 321 -13.91 -10.14 -20.24
C PRO A 321 -12.38 -10.29 -20.18
N GLY A 322 -11.89 -10.98 -19.15
CA GLY A 322 -10.47 -11.22 -18.87
C GLY A 322 -9.75 -10.11 -18.10
N LYS A 323 -10.40 -8.97 -17.86
CA LYS A 323 -9.80 -7.84 -17.14
C LYS A 323 -9.67 -8.12 -15.65
N ILE A 324 -8.55 -7.72 -15.05
CA ILE A 324 -8.30 -7.87 -13.61
C ILE A 324 -8.70 -6.59 -12.87
N LEU A 325 -9.43 -6.74 -11.76
CA LEU A 325 -9.98 -5.60 -11.02
C LEU A 325 -8.91 -4.60 -10.57
N HIS A 326 -9.30 -3.32 -10.56
CA HIS A 326 -8.54 -2.21 -10.00
C HIS A 326 -8.76 -2.10 -8.49
N GLU A 327 -10.00 -2.16 -8.02
CA GLU A 327 -10.33 -1.83 -6.63
C GLU A 327 -11.60 -2.52 -6.13
N PHE A 328 -11.57 -2.98 -4.89
CA PHE A 328 -12.69 -3.62 -4.21
C PHE A 328 -12.92 -2.95 -2.84
N ARG A 329 -14.15 -2.54 -2.52
CA ARG A 329 -14.54 -1.84 -1.28
C ARG A 329 -15.85 -2.39 -0.68
N TYR A 330 -16.06 -2.09 0.60
CA TYR A 330 -17.22 -2.52 1.40
C TYR A 330 -18.09 -1.36 1.92
N GLY A 331 -17.81 -0.13 1.48
CA GLY A 331 -18.42 1.10 1.97
C GLY A 331 -19.89 1.26 1.57
N GLU A 332 -20.52 2.30 2.11
CA GLU A 332 -21.92 2.62 1.80
C GLU A 332 -22.11 2.97 0.32
N MET A 333 -21.25 3.80 -0.24
CA MET A 333 -21.42 4.32 -1.60
C MET A 333 -21.45 3.20 -2.65
N VAL A 334 -20.60 2.19 -2.51
CA VAL A 334 -20.59 1.02 -3.41
C VAL A 334 -21.84 0.17 -3.22
N ALA A 335 -22.37 0.07 -1.99
CA ALA A 335 -23.57 -0.71 -1.69
C ALA A 335 -24.85 -0.13 -2.33
N PHE A 336 -24.82 1.15 -2.73
CA PHE A 336 -25.91 1.85 -3.42
C PHE A 336 -25.56 2.22 -4.86
N GLU A 337 -24.50 1.64 -5.44
CA GLU A 337 -24.06 1.89 -6.83
C GLU A 337 -23.81 3.39 -7.12
N GLU A 338 -23.40 4.15 -6.11
CA GLU A 338 -23.01 5.56 -6.26
C GLU A 338 -21.57 5.68 -6.78
N CYS A 339 -20.76 4.67 -6.53
CA CYS A 339 -19.39 4.54 -7.02
C CYS A 339 -19.09 3.07 -7.37
N PRO A 340 -18.16 2.80 -8.32
CA PRO A 340 -18.07 1.49 -8.95
C PRO A 340 -17.19 0.45 -8.22
N GLN A 341 -16.58 0.77 -7.07
CA GLN A 341 -15.55 -0.03 -6.37
C GLN A 341 -16.02 -1.37 -5.76
N ALA A 342 -16.92 -2.13 -6.37
CA ALA A 342 -17.36 -3.43 -5.84
C ALA A 342 -17.84 -4.45 -6.90
N PRO A 343 -16.94 -5.08 -7.69
CA PRO A 343 -15.54 -4.72 -7.97
C PRO A 343 -15.41 -3.70 -9.11
N TYR A 344 -14.44 -2.77 -9.03
CA TYR A 344 -14.14 -1.82 -10.10
C TYR A 344 -12.95 -2.26 -10.94
N PHE A 345 -13.04 -2.14 -12.26
CA PHE A 345 -12.04 -2.58 -13.23
C PHE A 345 -11.37 -1.42 -13.99
N GLY A 346 -11.40 -0.20 -13.45
CA GLY A 346 -10.79 0.99 -14.06
C GLY A 346 -9.25 1.03 -14.03
N ALA A 347 -8.59 -0.07 -14.39
CA ALA A 347 -7.15 -0.19 -14.56
C ALA A 347 -6.85 -1.04 -15.80
N ALA A 348 -5.97 -0.54 -16.65
CA ALA A 348 -5.47 -1.26 -17.82
C ALA A 348 -4.17 -2.02 -17.52
N ASP A 349 -3.45 -1.63 -16.47
CA ASP A 349 -2.16 -2.22 -16.11
C ASP A 349 -2.26 -3.47 -15.24
N THR A 350 -3.33 -3.64 -14.45
CA THR A 350 -3.55 -4.83 -13.59
C THR A 350 -3.56 -6.14 -14.39
N THR A 351 -4.22 -6.15 -15.55
CA THR A 351 -4.37 -7.34 -16.39
C THR A 351 -3.05 -7.91 -16.92
N PRO A 352 -2.16 -7.14 -17.58
CA PRO A 352 -0.84 -7.65 -17.93
C PRO A 352 0.04 -7.95 -16.71
N LEU A 353 -0.04 -7.15 -15.64
CA LEU A 353 0.73 -7.37 -14.42
C LEU A 353 0.37 -8.69 -13.72
N TYR A 354 -0.88 -9.15 -13.81
CA TYR A 354 -1.31 -10.45 -13.28
C TYR A 354 -0.53 -11.61 -13.92
N VAL A 355 -0.40 -11.60 -15.26
CA VAL A 355 0.35 -12.62 -16.00
C VAL A 355 1.84 -12.58 -15.66
N ILE A 356 2.39 -11.36 -15.49
CA ILE A 356 3.79 -11.16 -15.11
C ILE A 356 4.06 -11.75 -13.71
N LEU A 357 3.18 -11.48 -12.74
CA LEU A 357 3.32 -12.05 -11.39
C LEU A 357 3.19 -13.57 -11.39
N LEU A 358 2.23 -14.13 -12.14
CA LEU A 358 2.03 -15.58 -12.23
C LEU A 358 3.31 -16.29 -12.68
N ASP A 359 3.93 -15.78 -13.74
CA ASP A 359 5.18 -16.29 -14.28
C ASP A 359 6.36 -16.11 -13.29
N GLU A 360 6.51 -14.93 -12.70
CA GLU A 360 7.59 -14.65 -11.75
C GLU A 360 7.45 -15.52 -10.49
N TYR A 361 6.22 -15.75 -10.01
CA TYR A 361 5.95 -16.65 -8.89
C TYR A 361 6.38 -18.09 -9.19
N GLU A 362 6.09 -18.59 -10.40
CA GLU A 362 6.59 -19.91 -10.80
C GLU A 362 8.10 -19.94 -10.84
N ARG A 363 8.76 -18.97 -11.47
CA ARG A 363 10.24 -18.92 -11.55
C ARG A 363 10.87 -19.05 -10.15
N TRP A 364 10.31 -18.39 -9.15
CA TRP A 364 10.80 -18.45 -7.78
C TRP A 364 10.45 -19.74 -7.05
N THR A 365 9.20 -20.21 -7.13
CA THR A 365 8.69 -21.30 -6.27
C THR A 365 8.76 -22.69 -6.89
N GLY A 366 8.80 -22.79 -8.22
CA GLY A 366 8.70 -24.06 -8.93
C GLY A 366 7.31 -24.69 -8.90
N ASN A 367 6.29 -23.95 -8.43
CA ASN A 367 4.95 -24.49 -8.27
C ASN A 367 4.19 -24.56 -9.60
N ALA A 368 4.41 -25.65 -10.34
CA ALA A 368 3.77 -25.92 -11.62
C ALA A 368 2.26 -26.21 -11.52
N ASP A 369 1.75 -26.61 -10.35
CA ASP A 369 0.32 -26.85 -10.15
C ASP A 369 -0.48 -25.56 -10.26
N ILE A 370 0.02 -24.48 -9.65
CA ILE A 370 -0.59 -23.14 -9.73
C ILE A 370 -0.64 -22.63 -11.18
N MET A 371 0.34 -22.96 -12.02
CA MET A 371 0.33 -22.56 -13.44
C MET A 371 -0.79 -23.24 -14.24
N ARG A 372 -1.10 -24.48 -13.88
CA ARG A 372 -2.21 -25.23 -14.48
C ARG A 372 -3.56 -24.80 -13.91
N GLU A 373 -3.59 -24.46 -12.62
CA GLU A 373 -4.79 -23.95 -11.94
C GLU A 373 -5.27 -22.64 -12.57
N PHE A 374 -4.37 -21.70 -12.84
CA PHE A 374 -4.71 -20.38 -13.39
C PHE A 374 -4.55 -20.25 -14.92
N GLU A 375 -4.62 -21.37 -15.66
CA GLU A 375 -4.48 -21.34 -17.11
C GLU A 375 -5.58 -20.49 -17.76
N ASP A 376 -6.84 -20.71 -17.37
CA ASP A 376 -7.99 -20.05 -18.00
C ASP A 376 -7.96 -18.54 -17.72
N GLU A 377 -7.66 -18.13 -16.49
CA GLU A 377 -7.59 -16.72 -16.10
C GLU A 377 -6.42 -16.01 -16.77
N ALA A 378 -5.26 -16.66 -16.88
CA ALA A 378 -4.11 -16.12 -17.58
C ALA A 378 -4.37 -15.99 -19.09
N ARG A 379 -5.03 -16.96 -19.72
CA ARG A 379 -5.45 -16.88 -21.12
C ARG A 379 -6.48 -15.78 -21.34
N ALA A 380 -7.43 -15.61 -20.43
CA ALA A 380 -8.41 -14.53 -20.49
C ALA A 380 -7.74 -13.15 -20.37
N ALA A 381 -6.77 -13.00 -19.47
CA ALA A 381 -5.98 -11.77 -19.35
C ALA A 381 -5.15 -11.47 -20.61
N LEU A 382 -4.49 -12.48 -21.18
CA LEU A 382 -3.75 -12.35 -22.45
C LEU A 382 -4.67 -12.05 -23.64
N HIS A 383 -5.88 -12.62 -23.66
CA HIS A 383 -6.89 -12.30 -24.65
C HIS A 383 -7.37 -10.86 -24.52
N TRP A 384 -7.61 -10.39 -23.29
CA TRP A 384 -7.99 -9.00 -23.02
C TRP A 384 -6.97 -8.02 -23.59
N ILE A 385 -5.66 -8.27 -23.42
CA ILE A 385 -4.59 -7.42 -23.98
C ILE A 385 -4.74 -7.21 -25.49
N GLY A 386 -5.11 -8.24 -26.24
CA GLY A 386 -5.19 -8.20 -27.70
C GLY A 386 -6.57 -7.82 -28.28
N GLU A 387 -7.64 -7.98 -27.51
CA GLU A 387 -9.01 -7.72 -27.97
C GLU A 387 -9.57 -6.43 -27.38
N TYR A 388 -9.69 -6.36 -26.06
CA TYR A 388 -10.31 -5.23 -25.37
C TYR A 388 -9.32 -4.10 -25.07
N GLY A 389 -8.05 -4.44 -24.86
CA GLY A 389 -6.96 -3.47 -24.70
C GLY A 389 -6.61 -2.77 -26.00
N ASP A 390 -6.72 -3.44 -27.16
CA ASP A 390 -6.46 -2.87 -28.48
C ASP A 390 -7.69 -2.16 -29.07
N ILE A 391 -8.22 -1.19 -28.33
CA ILE A 391 -9.44 -0.45 -28.68
C ILE A 391 -9.32 0.22 -30.07
N MET A 392 -8.10 0.60 -30.47
CA MET A 392 -7.81 1.28 -31.74
C MET A 392 -7.50 0.32 -32.90
N GLY A 393 -7.28 -0.97 -32.62
CA GLY A 393 -6.89 -1.99 -33.61
C GLY A 393 -5.52 -1.74 -34.24
N ASP A 394 -4.64 -1.01 -33.54
CA ASP A 394 -3.28 -0.67 -34.00
C ASP A 394 -2.18 -1.49 -33.28
N GLY A 395 -2.60 -2.40 -32.41
CA GLY A 395 -1.74 -3.32 -31.70
C GLY A 395 -1.06 -2.71 -30.47
N TYR A 396 -1.56 -1.58 -29.96
CA TYR A 396 -1.21 -1.03 -28.65
C TYR A 396 -2.33 -1.27 -27.64
N VAL A 397 -1.99 -1.28 -26.35
CA VAL A 397 -2.98 -1.29 -25.28
C VAL A 397 -3.35 0.15 -24.94
N TRP A 398 -4.62 0.47 -25.13
CA TRP A 398 -5.24 1.76 -24.87
C TRP A 398 -6.15 1.69 -23.65
N TYR A 399 -6.31 2.82 -22.97
CA TYR A 399 -7.37 2.96 -21.98
C TYR A 399 -8.28 4.16 -22.28
N GLN A 400 -9.56 3.96 -21.98
CA GLN A 400 -10.58 4.98 -21.98
C GLN A 400 -11.65 4.56 -20.97
N ARG A 401 -11.92 5.42 -19.99
CA ARG A 401 -12.99 5.16 -19.03
C ARG A 401 -14.34 5.02 -19.75
N ARG A 402 -15.09 3.99 -19.38
CA ARG A 402 -16.46 3.76 -19.80
C ARG A 402 -17.43 4.50 -18.87
N ASN A 403 -17.10 4.54 -17.57
CA ASN A 403 -17.81 5.35 -16.59
C ASN A 403 -17.28 6.79 -16.57
N GLU A 404 -17.85 7.66 -17.39
CA GLU A 404 -17.43 9.08 -17.47
C GLU A 404 -17.77 9.92 -16.22
N LYS A 405 -18.64 9.42 -15.34
CA LYS A 405 -19.12 10.16 -14.17
C LYS A 405 -18.25 9.94 -12.94
N THR A 406 -17.98 8.68 -12.60
CA THR A 406 -17.30 8.29 -11.36
C THR A 406 -16.08 7.39 -11.60
N GLY A 407 -15.80 7.03 -12.85
CA GLY A 407 -14.61 6.26 -13.22
C GLY A 407 -13.34 7.10 -13.32
N LEU A 408 -12.20 6.43 -13.10
CA LEU A 408 -10.87 7.01 -13.17
C LEU A 408 -10.54 7.44 -14.60
N GLU A 409 -10.08 8.68 -14.77
CA GLU A 409 -9.69 9.19 -16.09
C GLU A 409 -8.39 8.55 -16.60
N ASN A 410 -7.40 8.40 -15.73
CA ASN A 410 -6.17 7.67 -16.02
C ASN A 410 -6.25 6.28 -15.40
N GLN A 411 -6.22 5.24 -16.24
CA GLN A 411 -6.31 3.83 -15.83
C GLN A 411 -4.93 3.15 -15.84
N CYS A 412 -3.86 3.91 -15.57
CA CYS A 412 -2.50 3.42 -15.36
C CYS A 412 -2.06 3.74 -13.93
N TRP A 413 -0.88 3.27 -13.51
CA TRP A 413 -0.36 3.54 -12.16
C TRP A 413 -0.32 5.03 -11.78
N LYS A 414 -0.14 5.92 -12.76
CA LYS A 414 -0.26 7.38 -12.57
C LYS A 414 -1.70 7.85 -12.75
N GLU A 415 -2.58 7.42 -11.86
CA GLU A 415 -4.04 7.58 -12.01
C GLU A 415 -4.59 8.99 -11.68
N SER A 416 -3.76 9.95 -11.26
CA SER A 416 -4.25 11.31 -11.00
C SER A 416 -4.56 12.07 -12.30
N PRO A 417 -5.57 12.97 -12.34
CA PRO A 417 -6.05 13.59 -13.58
C PRO A 417 -4.97 14.31 -14.43
N THR A 418 -3.99 14.95 -13.79
CA THR A 418 -2.96 15.74 -14.49
C THR A 418 -1.65 14.97 -14.76
N ALA A 419 -1.60 13.67 -14.47
CA ALA A 419 -0.34 12.92 -14.50
C ALA A 419 0.21 12.71 -15.91
N ILE A 420 -0.68 12.55 -16.89
CA ILE A 420 -0.33 12.35 -18.29
C ILE A 420 -0.53 13.69 -18.99
N SER A 421 0.56 14.35 -19.36
CA SER A 421 0.55 15.67 -19.99
C SER A 421 1.67 15.81 -21.01
N PHE A 422 1.47 16.68 -22.00
CA PHE A 422 2.52 17.10 -22.92
C PHE A 422 3.58 17.94 -22.19
N ARG A 423 4.74 18.14 -22.82
CA ARG A 423 5.81 18.97 -22.30
C ARG A 423 5.36 20.39 -21.94
N ASP A 424 4.42 20.95 -22.69
CA ASP A 424 3.84 22.29 -22.44
C ASP A 424 2.76 22.31 -21.33
N GLY A 425 2.42 21.14 -20.78
CA GLY A 425 1.44 20.97 -19.71
C GLY A 425 -0.01 20.78 -20.18
N ARG A 426 -0.29 20.80 -21.49
CA ARG A 426 -1.62 20.41 -22.00
C ARG A 426 -1.92 18.94 -21.69
N LEU A 427 -3.18 18.62 -21.45
CA LEU A 427 -3.64 17.24 -21.24
C LEU A 427 -4.04 16.61 -22.58
N PRO A 428 -3.62 15.37 -22.88
CA PRO A 428 -4.00 14.66 -24.09
C PRO A 428 -5.45 14.19 -24.05
N SER A 429 -6.04 14.02 -25.24
CA SER A 429 -7.35 13.37 -25.39
C SER A 429 -7.29 11.90 -24.99
N LEU A 430 -8.46 11.33 -24.69
CA LEU A 430 -8.67 9.88 -24.63
C LEU A 430 -9.02 9.35 -26.03
N PRO A 431 -8.78 8.04 -26.32
CA PRO A 431 -8.06 7.09 -25.49
C PRO A 431 -6.56 7.43 -25.37
N ARG A 432 -5.88 6.86 -24.37
CA ARG A 432 -4.44 7.06 -24.14
C ARG A 432 -3.71 5.71 -24.12
N ALA A 433 -2.56 5.63 -24.77
CA ALA A 433 -1.66 4.48 -24.71
C ALA A 433 -0.35 4.90 -24.03
N THR A 434 -0.25 4.68 -22.71
CA THR A 434 0.97 5.03 -21.96
C THR A 434 2.09 4.03 -22.21
N CYS A 435 3.34 4.50 -22.16
CA CYS A 435 4.49 3.71 -22.57
C CYS A 435 4.73 2.48 -21.68
N GLU A 436 4.61 2.61 -20.36
CA GLU A 436 4.79 1.52 -19.41
C GLU A 436 3.76 0.41 -19.62
N LEU A 437 2.52 0.78 -20.00
CA LEU A 437 1.47 -0.19 -20.29
C LEU A 437 1.84 -1.07 -21.49
N GLN A 438 2.46 -0.49 -22.51
CA GLN A 438 2.99 -1.26 -23.66
C GLN A 438 4.12 -2.18 -23.22
N GLY A 439 4.98 -1.69 -22.32
CA GLY A 439 6.00 -2.50 -21.66
C GLY A 439 5.42 -3.71 -20.93
N TYR A 440 4.37 -3.50 -20.12
CA TYR A 440 3.72 -4.60 -19.41
C TYR A 440 3.03 -5.57 -20.34
N ALA A 441 2.37 -5.09 -21.41
CA ALA A 441 1.77 -5.94 -22.41
C ALA A 441 2.81 -6.82 -23.13
N TYR A 442 3.97 -6.25 -23.46
CA TYR A 442 5.10 -6.99 -24.02
C TYR A 442 5.61 -8.08 -23.06
N ASP A 443 5.89 -7.72 -21.81
CA ASP A 443 6.42 -8.68 -20.82
C ASP A 443 5.40 -9.80 -20.52
N ALA A 444 4.12 -9.45 -20.38
CA ALA A 444 3.04 -10.41 -20.22
C ALA A 444 2.95 -11.41 -21.38
N LYS A 445 3.12 -10.97 -22.64
CA LYS A 445 3.12 -11.87 -23.80
C LYS A 445 4.34 -12.81 -23.81
N ILE A 446 5.53 -12.31 -23.50
CA ILE A 446 6.75 -13.13 -23.42
C ILE A 446 6.62 -14.20 -22.31
N ARG A 447 6.14 -13.79 -21.14
CA ARG A 447 5.93 -14.69 -19.99
C ARG A 447 4.79 -15.66 -20.23
N GLY A 448 3.67 -15.20 -20.78
CA GLY A 448 2.56 -16.03 -21.22
C GLY A 448 2.98 -17.08 -22.24
N ALA A 449 3.89 -16.76 -23.16
CA ALA A 449 4.44 -17.73 -24.10
C ALA A 449 5.24 -18.84 -23.40
N ARG A 450 6.04 -18.47 -22.39
CA ARG A 450 6.75 -19.46 -21.57
C ARG A 450 5.76 -20.37 -20.85
N LEU A 451 4.74 -19.79 -20.21
CA LEU A 451 3.70 -20.56 -19.49
C LEU A 451 2.97 -21.53 -20.44
N ALA A 452 2.57 -21.05 -21.62
CA ALA A 452 1.91 -21.84 -22.64
C ALA A 452 2.74 -23.03 -23.11
N ARG A 453 4.05 -22.81 -23.31
CA ARG A 453 4.97 -23.84 -23.78
C ARG A 453 5.31 -24.88 -22.70
N GLN A 454 5.47 -24.44 -21.45
CA GLN A 454 6.00 -25.28 -20.37
C GLN A 454 4.90 -25.98 -19.55
N PHE A 455 3.74 -25.34 -19.36
CA PHE A 455 2.72 -25.83 -18.42
C PHE A 455 1.38 -26.13 -19.07
N TRP A 456 0.96 -25.35 -20.08
CA TRP A 456 -0.34 -25.50 -20.75
C TRP A 456 -0.30 -26.42 -21.98
N HIS A 457 0.89 -26.92 -22.32
CA HIS A 457 1.11 -27.82 -23.47
C HIS A 457 0.61 -27.25 -24.81
N ASP A 458 0.74 -25.94 -25.00
CA ASP A 458 0.24 -25.20 -26.17
C ASP A 458 1.37 -24.39 -26.84
N PRO A 459 2.32 -25.06 -27.53
CA PRO A 459 3.44 -24.39 -28.19
C PRO A 459 2.98 -23.47 -29.33
N ALA A 460 1.86 -23.77 -29.99
CA ALA A 460 1.34 -22.93 -31.07
C ALA A 460 0.85 -21.58 -30.54
N TYR A 461 0.21 -21.56 -29.36
CA TYR A 461 -0.14 -20.31 -28.70
C TYR A 461 1.10 -19.55 -28.21
N ALA A 462 2.10 -20.25 -27.67
CA ALA A 462 3.37 -19.64 -27.30
C ALA A 462 4.03 -18.91 -28.48
N ASP A 463 4.13 -19.57 -29.64
CA ASP A 463 4.72 -18.99 -30.85
C ASP A 463 3.88 -17.84 -31.43
N ARG A 464 2.57 -17.79 -31.15
CA ARG A 464 1.74 -16.63 -31.46
C ARG A 464 2.08 -15.45 -30.56
N LEU A 465 2.11 -15.66 -29.25
CA LEU A 465 2.41 -14.61 -28.27
C LEU A 465 3.79 -14.00 -28.48
N GLU A 466 4.81 -14.82 -28.78
CA GLU A 466 6.17 -14.34 -29.08
C GLU A 466 6.22 -13.47 -30.34
N ARG A 467 5.49 -13.84 -31.40
CA ARG A 467 5.39 -13.01 -32.61
C ARG A 467 4.70 -11.68 -32.32
N GLU A 468 3.58 -11.71 -31.62
CA GLU A 468 2.86 -10.49 -31.24
C GLU A 468 3.71 -9.57 -30.34
N ALA A 469 4.50 -10.15 -29.43
CA ALA A 469 5.43 -9.40 -28.58
C ALA A 469 6.57 -8.78 -29.40
N ALA A 470 7.15 -9.52 -30.36
CA ALA A 470 8.17 -9.00 -31.26
C ALA A 470 7.63 -7.84 -32.12
N ASP A 471 6.44 -7.99 -32.68
CA ASP A 471 5.80 -6.94 -33.47
C ASP A 471 5.49 -5.69 -32.61
N LEU A 472 5.03 -5.89 -31.36
CA LEU A 472 4.81 -4.79 -30.41
C LEU A 472 6.12 -4.07 -30.07
N LYS A 473 7.22 -4.81 -29.83
CA LYS A 473 8.54 -4.24 -29.56
C LYS A 473 9.01 -3.36 -30.73
N GLU A 474 8.91 -3.86 -31.96
CA GLU A 474 9.31 -3.11 -33.16
C GLU A 474 8.49 -1.83 -33.32
N ARG A 475 7.14 -1.93 -33.26
CA ARG A 475 6.24 -0.77 -33.37
C ARG A 475 6.51 0.26 -32.28
N PHE A 476 6.61 -0.18 -31.02
CA PHE A 476 6.86 0.69 -29.88
C PHE A 476 8.16 1.49 -30.05
N ASN A 477 9.25 0.82 -30.43
CA ASN A 477 10.54 1.47 -30.66
C ASN A 477 10.52 2.46 -31.84
N ARG A 478 9.60 2.32 -32.79
CA ARG A 478 9.38 3.30 -33.85
C ARG A 478 8.53 4.48 -33.38
N ASP A 479 7.36 4.21 -32.80
CA ASP A 479 6.30 5.21 -32.63
C ASP A 479 6.42 6.04 -31.35
N PHE A 480 7.02 5.49 -30.29
CA PHE A 480 7.16 6.20 -29.02
C PHE A 480 8.48 6.97 -28.91
N TRP A 481 9.41 6.86 -29.86
CA TRP A 481 10.72 7.51 -29.74
C TRP A 481 10.66 9.02 -30.04
N VAL A 482 10.94 9.84 -29.03
CA VAL A 482 11.03 11.30 -29.13
C VAL A 482 12.46 11.66 -29.54
N SER A 483 12.65 11.86 -30.85
CA SER A 483 13.99 11.91 -31.46
C SER A 483 14.82 13.13 -31.07
N ASP A 484 14.19 14.28 -30.80
CA ASP A 484 14.88 15.52 -30.38
C ASP A 484 15.32 15.47 -28.90
N GLY A 485 14.69 14.62 -28.10
CA GLY A 485 14.99 14.42 -26.69
C GLY A 485 15.80 13.14 -26.37
N GLU A 486 15.85 12.19 -27.30
CA GLU A 486 16.45 10.86 -27.12
C GLU A 486 15.84 10.09 -25.93
N TYR A 487 14.51 10.04 -25.84
CA TYR A 487 13.76 9.26 -24.86
C TYR A 487 12.43 8.75 -25.45
N TYR A 488 11.68 7.96 -24.68
CA TYR A 488 10.34 7.51 -25.08
C TYR A 488 9.25 8.45 -24.57
N ALA A 489 8.29 8.77 -25.43
CA ALA A 489 7.09 9.53 -25.11
C ALA A 489 6.35 8.87 -23.94
N LEU A 490 5.74 9.68 -23.08
CA LEU A 490 4.96 9.20 -21.94
C LEU A 490 3.75 8.38 -22.41
N ALA A 491 3.12 8.81 -23.50
CA ALA A 491 1.97 8.16 -24.11
C ALA A 491 1.83 8.51 -25.60
N LEU A 492 0.92 7.83 -26.28
CA LEU A 492 0.23 8.33 -27.46
C LEU A 492 -1.17 8.81 -27.06
N ASP A 493 -1.64 9.90 -27.66
CA ASP A 493 -3.02 10.36 -27.52
C ASP A 493 -3.93 9.81 -28.63
N GLY A 494 -5.24 10.05 -28.53
CA GLY A 494 -6.23 9.55 -29.49
C GLY A 494 -6.06 10.09 -30.93
N ASP A 495 -5.24 11.14 -31.14
CA ASP A 495 -4.88 11.64 -32.47
C ASP A 495 -3.56 11.03 -33.00
N GLY A 496 -2.96 10.09 -32.25
CA GLY A 496 -1.68 9.45 -32.57
C GLY A 496 -0.45 10.31 -32.28
N ARG A 497 -0.59 11.40 -31.51
CA ARG A 497 0.53 12.30 -31.19
C ARG A 497 1.32 11.76 -30.00
N GLN A 498 2.64 11.92 -30.06
CA GLN A 498 3.52 11.65 -28.94
C GLN A 498 3.28 12.65 -27.80
N VAL A 499 2.84 12.16 -26.65
CA VAL A 499 2.80 12.91 -25.39
C VAL A 499 4.23 12.98 -24.86
N ASP A 500 4.89 14.09 -25.16
CA ASP A 500 6.36 14.23 -25.19
C ASP A 500 7.02 14.64 -23.87
N ALA A 501 6.27 14.70 -22.76
CA ALA A 501 6.83 15.04 -21.45
C ALA A 501 7.78 13.95 -20.94
N LEU A 502 8.96 14.37 -20.45
CA LEU A 502 9.92 13.44 -19.85
C LEU A 502 9.47 13.02 -18.44
N SER A 503 9.33 11.72 -18.24
CA SER A 503 8.71 11.10 -17.07
C SER A 503 9.48 9.86 -16.60
N SER A 504 9.30 9.46 -15.34
CA SER A 504 9.92 8.24 -14.78
C SER A 504 9.50 6.94 -15.48
N ASN A 505 8.36 6.93 -16.18
CA ASN A 505 7.81 5.74 -16.86
C ASN A 505 8.81 5.07 -17.80
N ILE A 506 9.77 5.81 -18.36
CA ILE A 506 10.82 5.24 -19.23
C ILE A 506 11.67 4.17 -18.52
N GLY A 507 11.80 4.22 -17.19
CA GLY A 507 12.54 3.20 -16.45
C GLY A 507 11.76 1.88 -16.29
N HIS A 508 10.43 1.91 -16.35
CA HIS A 508 9.61 0.69 -16.42
C HIS A 508 9.80 -0.05 -17.75
N LEU A 509 10.16 0.66 -18.83
CA LEU A 509 10.46 0.05 -20.12
C LEU A 509 11.74 -0.80 -20.09
N LEU A 510 12.72 -0.40 -19.26
CA LEU A 510 13.91 -1.22 -18.99
C LEU A 510 13.56 -2.46 -18.17
N TRP A 511 12.61 -2.35 -17.24
CA TRP A 511 12.16 -3.51 -16.49
C TRP A 511 11.46 -4.54 -17.38
N SER A 512 10.52 -4.10 -18.23
CA SER A 512 9.79 -5.00 -19.13
C SER A 512 10.65 -5.60 -20.24
N GLY A 513 11.78 -4.97 -20.59
CA GLY A 513 12.66 -5.44 -21.67
C GLY A 513 12.22 -5.02 -23.08
N ILE A 514 11.26 -4.10 -23.20
CA ILE A 514 10.77 -3.63 -24.50
C ILE A 514 11.75 -2.65 -25.20
N VAL A 515 12.67 -2.03 -24.45
CA VAL A 515 13.65 -1.08 -25.00
C VAL A 515 14.65 -1.78 -25.92
N ASP A 516 15.01 -1.14 -27.03
CA ASP A 516 16.17 -1.57 -27.83
C ASP A 516 17.47 -1.27 -27.09
N GLU A 517 18.39 -2.23 -27.06
CA GLU A 517 19.64 -2.16 -26.31
C GLU A 517 20.47 -0.92 -26.67
N SER A 518 20.41 -0.50 -27.94
CA SER A 518 21.09 0.71 -28.45
C SER A 518 20.63 2.03 -27.80
N ARG A 519 19.42 2.06 -27.22
CA ARG A 519 18.83 3.25 -26.61
C ARG A 519 18.86 3.23 -25.09
N ALA A 520 19.11 2.08 -24.48
CA ALA A 520 19.04 1.89 -23.03
C ALA A 520 19.97 2.84 -22.25
N ALA A 521 21.17 3.12 -22.80
CA ALA A 521 22.12 4.06 -22.20
C ALA A 521 21.56 5.49 -22.08
N LYS A 522 20.77 5.94 -23.07
CA LYS A 522 20.11 7.26 -23.04
C LYS A 522 19.01 7.33 -21.99
N ILE A 523 18.27 6.23 -21.82
CA ILE A 523 17.26 6.13 -20.77
C ILE A 523 17.91 6.21 -19.38
N ALA A 524 19.02 5.50 -19.17
CA ALA A 524 19.80 5.59 -17.94
C ALA A 524 20.33 7.02 -17.68
N GLU A 525 20.84 7.70 -18.72
CA GLU A 525 21.28 9.11 -18.66
C GLU A 525 20.15 10.04 -18.21
N HIS A 526 18.95 9.92 -18.79
CA HIS A 526 17.80 10.74 -18.39
C HIS A 526 17.36 10.48 -16.95
N LEU A 527 17.23 9.20 -16.56
CA LEU A 527 16.78 8.79 -15.23
C LEU A 527 17.68 9.34 -14.12
N LEU A 528 19.00 9.34 -14.32
CA LEU A 528 19.98 9.90 -13.38
C LEU A 528 20.39 11.34 -13.67
N GLY A 529 19.82 11.95 -14.70
CA GLY A 529 20.04 13.34 -15.05
C GLY A 529 19.40 14.30 -14.04
N PRO A 530 19.88 15.55 -13.94
CA PRO A 530 19.42 16.51 -12.92
C PRO A 530 17.95 16.95 -13.08
N ARG A 531 17.30 16.58 -14.19
CA ARG A 531 15.88 16.86 -14.41
C ARG A 531 14.98 15.84 -13.70
N LEU A 532 15.39 14.57 -13.65
CA LEU A 532 14.62 13.48 -13.02
C LEU A 532 15.21 13.06 -11.67
N PHE A 533 16.53 12.97 -11.52
CA PHE A 533 17.12 12.53 -10.26
C PHE A 533 17.33 13.68 -9.29
N SER A 534 16.58 13.65 -8.19
CA SER A 534 16.62 14.67 -7.12
C SER A 534 17.82 14.53 -6.17
N GLY A 535 18.57 13.43 -6.24
CA GLY A 535 19.53 13.02 -5.20
C GLY A 535 18.92 12.20 -4.07
N TRP A 536 17.58 12.17 -3.95
CA TRP A 536 16.83 11.21 -3.13
C TRP A 536 16.26 10.06 -3.95
N GLY A 537 15.94 10.31 -5.22
CA GLY A 537 15.35 9.36 -6.15
C GLY A 537 14.93 10.04 -7.45
N VAL A 538 14.52 9.23 -8.42
CA VAL A 538 13.89 9.63 -9.68
C VAL A 538 12.49 10.18 -9.40
N ARG A 539 12.23 11.36 -9.93
CA ARG A 539 10.96 12.09 -9.87
C ARG A 539 9.98 11.50 -10.87
N THR A 540 8.70 11.54 -10.55
CA THR A 540 7.67 11.08 -11.49
C THR A 540 7.60 11.92 -12.77
N LEU A 541 7.97 13.20 -12.72
CA LEU A 541 8.00 14.09 -13.87
C LEU A 541 9.25 14.97 -13.83
N ALA A 542 9.86 15.20 -14.99
CA ALA A 542 11.10 15.95 -15.10
C ALA A 542 10.91 17.44 -14.74
N ARG A 543 11.93 18.03 -14.12
CA ARG A 543 11.99 19.48 -13.92
C ARG A 543 11.94 20.19 -15.28
N GLY A 544 11.07 21.20 -15.37
CA GLY A 544 10.86 22.00 -16.56
C GLY A 544 9.73 21.52 -17.48
N GLU A 545 9.13 20.37 -17.21
CA GLU A 545 7.87 19.97 -17.85
C GLU A 545 6.71 20.83 -17.30
N GLY A 546 5.70 21.13 -18.13
CA GLY A 546 4.68 22.14 -17.81
C GLY A 546 3.86 21.86 -16.54
N GLN A 547 3.59 20.59 -16.22
CA GLN A 547 2.87 20.18 -15.01
C GLN A 547 3.80 19.89 -13.81
N TYR A 548 5.12 20.07 -13.95
CA TYR A 548 6.06 19.71 -12.89
C TYR A 548 5.79 20.49 -11.60
N ASN A 549 5.54 19.74 -10.53
CA ASN A 549 5.43 20.24 -9.18
C ASN A 549 6.14 19.26 -8.24
N PRO A 550 7.17 19.70 -7.48
CA PRO A 550 7.91 18.85 -6.54
C PRO A 550 7.02 18.26 -5.42
N LEU A 551 5.82 18.83 -5.21
CA LEU A 551 4.81 18.36 -4.26
C LEU A 551 3.57 17.80 -4.96
N GLY A 552 3.60 17.60 -6.28
CA GLY A 552 2.46 17.07 -7.04
C GLY A 552 2.48 15.53 -7.07
N TYR A 553 1.35 14.91 -6.72
CA TYR A 553 1.24 13.47 -6.45
C TYR A 553 1.88 12.56 -7.51
N HIS A 554 1.58 12.73 -8.79
CA HIS A 554 2.23 12.02 -9.89
C HIS A 554 3.03 12.93 -10.84
N VAL A 555 3.25 14.20 -10.47
CA VAL A 555 3.84 15.21 -11.36
C VAL A 555 5.11 15.85 -10.79
N GLY A 556 5.86 15.16 -9.93
CA GLY A 556 7.19 15.60 -9.50
C GLY A 556 7.65 15.12 -8.12
N THR A 557 6.82 14.40 -7.39
CA THR A 557 7.22 13.63 -6.19
C THR A 557 8.15 12.47 -6.54
N VAL A 558 8.74 11.86 -5.51
CA VAL A 558 9.52 10.62 -5.60
C VAL A 558 8.71 9.51 -4.93
N TRP A 559 8.49 8.42 -5.68
CA TRP A 559 7.80 7.22 -5.20
C TRP A 559 8.82 6.10 -5.00
N PRO A 560 8.93 5.51 -3.79
CA PRO A 560 9.91 4.46 -3.54
C PRO A 560 9.74 3.23 -4.45
N PHE A 561 8.51 2.84 -4.74
CA PHE A 561 8.24 1.66 -5.58
C PHE A 561 8.69 1.87 -7.03
N ASP A 562 8.33 3.01 -7.64
CA ASP A 562 8.76 3.41 -8.98
C ASP A 562 10.28 3.31 -9.07
N ASN A 563 10.99 3.89 -8.10
CA ASN A 563 12.44 3.85 -8.02
C ASN A 563 13.02 2.43 -7.87
N ALA A 564 12.36 1.53 -7.14
CA ALA A 564 12.80 0.15 -7.02
C ALA A 564 12.66 -0.62 -8.35
N PHE A 565 11.56 -0.41 -9.08
CA PHE A 565 11.38 -1.03 -10.41
C PHE A 565 12.31 -0.41 -11.47
N ILE A 566 12.56 0.90 -11.42
CA ILE A 566 13.56 1.56 -12.26
C ILE A 566 14.95 0.96 -12.01
N ALA A 567 15.36 0.80 -10.73
CA ALA A 567 16.64 0.21 -10.38
C ALA A 567 16.74 -1.24 -10.86
N TRP A 568 15.67 -2.03 -10.74
CA TRP A 568 15.63 -3.40 -11.25
C TRP A 568 15.73 -3.45 -12.79
N GLY A 569 15.06 -2.54 -13.50
CA GLY A 569 15.19 -2.39 -14.95
C GLY A 569 16.60 -2.02 -15.40
N LEU A 570 17.23 -1.02 -14.76
CA LEU A 570 18.63 -0.66 -15.00
C LEU A 570 19.56 -1.85 -14.77
N ARG A 571 19.32 -2.62 -13.70
CA ARG A 571 20.08 -3.83 -13.39
C ARG A 571 20.01 -4.87 -14.50
N ARG A 572 18.82 -5.11 -15.07
CA ARG A 572 18.60 -6.05 -16.18
C ARG A 572 19.35 -5.66 -17.45
N TYR A 573 19.58 -4.37 -17.66
CA TYR A 573 20.34 -3.85 -18.81
C TYR A 573 21.84 -3.66 -18.52
N GLY A 574 22.34 -4.10 -17.36
CA GLY A 574 23.77 -4.00 -17.00
C GLY A 574 24.22 -2.67 -16.40
N PHE A 575 23.29 -1.74 -16.14
CA PHE A 575 23.57 -0.44 -15.51
C PHE A 575 23.63 -0.57 -13.98
N HIS A 576 24.59 -1.36 -13.49
CA HIS A 576 24.74 -1.72 -12.08
C HIS A 576 25.00 -0.51 -11.18
N HIS A 577 25.87 0.40 -11.63
CA HIS A 577 26.22 1.60 -10.88
C HIS A 577 25.02 2.55 -10.77
N GLU A 578 24.26 2.71 -11.86
CA GLU A 578 23.08 3.55 -11.92
C GLU A 578 21.96 3.03 -11.01
N ALA A 579 21.69 1.72 -11.06
CA ALA A 579 20.75 1.06 -10.16
C ALA A 579 21.16 1.25 -8.69
N GLY A 580 22.45 1.09 -8.39
CA GLY A 580 23.01 1.29 -7.06
C GLY A 580 22.83 2.72 -6.53
N ARG A 581 22.98 3.74 -7.38
CA ARG A 581 22.76 5.15 -6.99
C ARG A 581 21.31 5.45 -6.63
N ILE A 582 20.35 4.86 -7.34
CA ILE A 582 18.92 4.99 -7.00
C ILE A 582 18.65 4.29 -5.66
N ALA A 583 19.16 3.07 -5.49
CA ALA A 583 19.02 2.31 -4.25
C ALA A 583 19.56 3.08 -3.04
N GLU A 584 20.76 3.68 -3.16
CA GLU A 584 21.34 4.49 -2.11
C GLU A 584 20.45 5.70 -1.75
N GLY A 585 19.94 6.41 -2.75
CA GLY A 585 19.06 7.57 -2.53
C GLY A 585 17.81 7.23 -1.71
N ILE A 586 17.13 6.13 -2.07
CA ILE A 586 15.90 5.69 -1.42
C ILE A 586 16.16 5.17 0.00
N ILE A 587 17.21 4.35 0.20
CA ILE A 587 17.55 3.83 1.53
C ILE A 587 18.07 4.96 2.44
N ASP A 588 18.76 5.97 1.92
CA ASP A 588 19.17 7.12 2.73
C ASP A 588 17.98 8.01 3.11
N ALA A 589 16.98 8.12 2.24
CA ALA A 589 15.74 8.84 2.54
C ALA A 589 14.96 8.19 3.69
N SER A 590 14.99 6.86 3.82
CA SER A 590 14.25 6.11 4.84
C SER A 590 14.60 6.53 6.28
N ARG A 591 15.82 7.02 6.50
CA ARG A 591 16.32 7.51 7.80
C ARG A 591 15.47 8.64 8.37
N TYR A 592 14.88 9.45 7.50
CA TYR A 592 14.02 10.58 7.86
C TYR A 592 12.57 10.16 8.10
N PHE A 593 12.24 8.91 7.80
CA PHE A 593 10.92 8.31 8.03
C PHE A 593 10.99 7.12 9.00
N GLN A 594 12.01 7.10 9.86
CA GLN A 594 12.22 6.07 10.89
C GLN A 594 12.28 4.64 10.33
N GLY A 595 12.69 4.50 9.06
CA GLY A 595 12.75 3.23 8.34
C GLY A 595 11.48 2.88 7.55
N ARG A 596 10.34 3.57 7.77
CA ARG A 596 9.08 3.37 7.04
C ARG A 596 8.95 4.39 5.92
N LEU A 597 9.38 4.03 4.72
CA LEU A 597 9.20 4.91 3.56
C LEU A 597 7.70 5.18 3.32
N PRO A 598 7.30 6.45 3.09
CA PRO A 598 5.93 6.78 2.72
C PRO A 598 5.65 6.39 1.27
N GLU A 599 4.37 6.29 0.90
CA GLU A 599 3.91 6.12 -0.49
C GLU A 599 4.64 7.03 -1.48
N ALA A 600 4.76 8.31 -1.13
CA ALA A 600 5.51 9.30 -1.87
C ALA A 600 6.10 10.36 -0.93
N PHE A 601 7.16 11.02 -1.37
CA PHE A 601 7.70 12.21 -0.73
C PHE A 601 8.05 13.28 -1.77
N GLY A 602 8.18 14.53 -1.31
CA GLY A 602 8.43 15.68 -2.16
C GLY A 602 9.73 15.52 -2.94
N GLY A 603 9.66 15.70 -4.25
CA GLY A 603 10.83 15.79 -5.09
C GLY A 603 11.45 17.18 -4.93
N TYR A 604 12.16 17.47 -3.87
CA TYR A 604 13.06 18.62 -3.89
C TYR A 604 14.47 18.14 -4.17
N ASP A 605 15.26 18.99 -4.83
CA ASP A 605 16.67 18.68 -5.01
C ASP A 605 17.30 18.54 -3.62
N ARG A 606 18.05 17.47 -3.42
CA ARG A 606 18.61 17.10 -2.13
C ARG A 606 19.44 18.22 -1.50
N GLU A 607 20.14 19.00 -2.32
CA GLU A 607 20.94 20.15 -1.88
C GLU A 607 20.08 21.30 -1.33
N LEU A 608 18.85 21.45 -1.83
CA LEU A 608 17.94 22.51 -1.42
C LEU A 608 17.36 22.28 -0.03
N THR A 609 16.85 21.07 0.24
CA THR A 609 16.14 20.77 1.50
C THR A 609 17.02 20.05 2.51
N ARG A 610 18.06 19.32 2.08
CA ARG A 610 18.93 18.45 2.91
C ARG A 610 18.23 17.30 3.63
N HIS A 611 16.90 17.24 3.57
CA HIS A 611 16.05 16.15 4.03
C HIS A 611 14.89 15.96 3.04
N PRO A 612 14.38 14.73 2.85
CA PRO A 612 13.19 14.49 2.04
C PRO A 612 11.98 15.16 2.70
N VAL A 613 11.20 15.90 1.91
CA VAL A 613 10.02 16.61 2.41
C VAL A 613 8.82 15.68 2.38
N GLN A 614 8.09 15.56 3.49
CA GLN A 614 6.88 14.72 3.57
C GLN A 614 5.80 15.18 2.59
N TYR A 615 5.21 14.24 1.85
CA TYR A 615 3.98 14.48 1.11
C TYR A 615 2.79 14.35 2.08
N PRO A 616 1.97 15.40 2.31
CA PRO A 616 1.01 15.43 3.41
C PRO A 616 -0.05 14.32 3.39
N ALA A 617 -0.45 13.85 2.21
CA ALA A 617 -1.50 12.85 2.05
C ALA A 617 -0.96 11.43 1.83
N ALA A 618 0.37 11.22 1.92
CA ALA A 618 0.96 9.92 1.63
C ALA A 618 0.48 8.86 2.61
N ASN A 619 0.10 7.70 2.08
CA ASN A 619 -0.13 6.52 2.90
C ASN A 619 1.18 6.08 3.60
N SER A 620 1.07 5.67 4.87
CA SER A 620 2.22 5.20 5.67
C SER A 620 1.73 4.34 6.86
N PRO A 621 1.85 3.01 6.79
CA PRO A 621 2.50 2.22 5.73
C PRO A 621 1.68 2.17 4.43
N GLN A 622 2.36 1.89 3.32
CA GLN A 622 1.79 1.65 1.99
C GLN A 622 2.54 0.49 1.34
N ALA A 623 1.82 -0.46 0.73
CA ALA A 623 2.36 -1.77 0.35
C ALA A 623 3.53 -1.68 -0.64
N LEU A 624 3.39 -0.89 -1.71
CA LEU A 624 4.42 -0.71 -2.74
C LEU A 624 5.71 -0.07 -2.19
N ALA A 625 5.57 0.93 -1.33
CA ALA A 625 6.67 1.61 -0.66
C ALA A 625 7.33 0.71 0.38
N THR A 626 6.54 -0.16 1.02
CA THR A 626 7.01 -1.16 1.99
C THR A 626 7.82 -2.25 1.31
N GLY A 627 7.40 -2.73 0.14
CA GLY A 627 8.14 -3.71 -0.66
C GLY A 627 9.37 -3.15 -1.38
N ALA A 628 9.43 -1.84 -1.63
CA ALA A 628 10.52 -1.21 -2.38
C ALA A 628 11.94 -1.52 -1.83
N PRO A 629 12.24 -1.39 -0.52
CA PRO A 629 13.54 -1.79 0.03
C PRO A 629 13.91 -3.26 -0.21
N LEU A 630 12.93 -4.17 -0.17
CA LEU A 630 13.13 -5.60 -0.40
C LEU A 630 13.53 -5.88 -1.86
N LEU A 631 12.85 -5.23 -2.82
CA LEU A 631 13.26 -5.29 -4.22
C LEU A 631 14.63 -4.64 -4.47
N LEU A 632 14.98 -3.57 -3.75
CA LEU A 632 16.32 -2.99 -3.84
C LEU A 632 17.40 -3.95 -3.34
N VAL A 633 17.17 -4.68 -2.24
CA VAL A 633 18.08 -5.75 -1.78
C VAL A 633 18.23 -6.83 -2.85
N ARG A 634 17.12 -7.32 -3.42
CA ARG A 634 17.13 -8.28 -4.53
C ARG A 634 17.97 -7.78 -5.71
N THR A 635 17.78 -6.51 -6.07
CA THR A 635 18.46 -5.84 -7.18
C THR A 635 19.96 -5.66 -6.93
N LEU A 636 20.35 -5.29 -5.71
CA LEU A 636 21.74 -5.06 -5.31
C LEU A 636 22.54 -6.37 -5.25
N LEU A 637 21.95 -7.42 -4.68
CA LEU A 637 22.54 -8.77 -4.63
C LEU A 637 22.46 -9.52 -5.97
N GLY A 638 21.68 -9.00 -6.93
CA GLY A 638 21.51 -9.60 -8.26
C GLY A 638 20.88 -10.98 -8.19
N LEU A 639 19.83 -11.13 -7.38
CA LEU A 639 19.14 -12.40 -7.16
C LEU A 639 18.21 -12.73 -8.32
N GLU A 640 18.52 -13.79 -9.06
CA GLU A 640 17.72 -14.27 -10.18
C GLU A 640 17.57 -15.81 -10.18
N PRO A 641 16.34 -16.34 -10.27
CA PRO A 641 16.12 -17.76 -10.48
C PRO A 641 16.69 -18.23 -11.83
N TYR A 642 17.47 -19.31 -11.82
CA TYR A 642 17.98 -19.96 -13.02
C TYR A 642 17.92 -21.49 -12.90
N GLY A 643 17.00 -22.12 -13.64
CA GLY A 643 16.77 -23.55 -13.51
C GLY A 643 16.29 -23.90 -12.10
N GLU A 644 17.04 -24.76 -11.41
CA GLU A 644 16.76 -25.17 -10.02
C GLU A 644 17.60 -24.38 -8.99
N ASP A 645 18.42 -23.43 -9.44
CA ASP A 645 19.36 -22.68 -8.60
C ASP A 645 18.99 -21.20 -8.50
N LEU A 646 19.51 -20.54 -7.46
CA LEU A 646 19.49 -19.09 -7.31
C LEU A 646 20.84 -18.49 -7.73
N VAL A 647 20.84 -17.68 -8.77
CA VAL A 647 22.02 -16.90 -9.16
C VAL A 647 22.16 -15.70 -8.22
N VAL A 648 23.36 -15.54 -7.66
CA VAL A 648 23.74 -14.40 -6.82
C VAL A 648 24.89 -13.67 -7.50
N ALA A 649 24.63 -12.46 -7.98
CA ALA A 649 25.60 -11.63 -8.68
C ALA A 649 25.61 -10.22 -8.06
N PRO A 650 26.27 -10.00 -6.91
CA PRO A 650 26.16 -8.74 -6.20
C PRO A 650 26.87 -7.60 -6.95
N ALA A 651 26.25 -6.42 -6.96
CA ALA A 651 26.92 -5.18 -7.34
C ALA A 651 26.44 -4.06 -6.39
N LEU A 652 27.30 -3.73 -5.42
CA LEU A 652 26.97 -2.86 -4.31
C LEU A 652 27.72 -1.53 -4.43
N PRO A 653 27.05 -0.37 -4.26
CA PRO A 653 27.73 0.89 -4.00
C PRO A 653 28.57 0.81 -2.72
N GLU A 654 29.66 1.58 -2.67
CA GLU A 654 30.60 1.60 -1.54
C GLU A 654 29.91 1.76 -0.18
N ARG A 655 28.90 2.63 -0.12
CA ARG A 655 28.16 2.96 1.11
C ARG A 655 27.42 1.79 1.74
N PHE A 656 27.04 0.78 0.95
CA PHE A 656 26.39 -0.42 1.46
C PHE A 656 27.37 -1.39 2.13
N GLY A 657 28.67 -1.27 1.85
CA GLY A 657 29.69 -2.17 2.39
C GLY A 657 29.40 -3.63 2.05
N ARG A 658 29.33 -4.47 3.09
CA ARG A 658 28.89 -5.86 3.01
C ARG A 658 27.39 -5.99 3.25
N ILE A 659 26.73 -6.84 2.47
CA ILE A 659 25.36 -7.30 2.67
C ILE A 659 25.36 -8.83 2.73
N GLU A 660 24.72 -9.39 3.75
CA GLU A 660 24.40 -10.81 3.87
C GLU A 660 22.88 -10.97 3.95
N LEU A 661 22.32 -11.84 3.12
CA LEU A 661 20.91 -12.23 3.18
C LEU A 661 20.85 -13.76 3.29
N LEU A 662 20.47 -14.25 4.46
CA LEU A 662 20.45 -15.68 4.78
C LEU A 662 19.05 -16.27 4.63
N ASP A 663 18.96 -17.58 4.40
CA ASP A 663 17.71 -18.33 4.37
C ASP A 663 16.71 -17.92 3.26
N ILE A 664 17.18 -17.53 2.08
CA ILE A 664 16.33 -17.11 0.96
C ILE A 664 15.50 -18.30 0.44
N PRO A 665 14.16 -18.29 0.60
CA PRO A 665 13.30 -19.36 0.13
C PRO A 665 13.18 -19.39 -1.40
N GLY A 666 12.95 -20.57 -1.95
CA GLY A 666 12.60 -20.77 -3.35
C GLY A 666 12.56 -22.25 -3.71
N ARG A 667 12.49 -22.56 -5.01
CA ARG A 667 12.54 -23.95 -5.52
C ARG A 667 13.81 -24.71 -5.10
N TRP A 668 14.89 -23.99 -4.82
CA TRP A 668 16.15 -24.51 -4.25
C TRP A 668 16.09 -24.81 -2.74
N GLY A 669 14.93 -24.68 -2.10
CA GLY A 669 14.80 -24.78 -0.64
C GLY A 669 15.18 -23.47 0.05
N ARG A 670 16.41 -23.39 0.59
CA ARG A 670 16.96 -22.18 1.22
C ARG A 670 18.42 -21.98 0.82
N VAL A 671 18.77 -20.77 0.41
CA VAL A 671 20.13 -20.40 -0.02
C VAL A 671 20.52 -19.06 0.61
N ASP A 672 21.80 -18.87 0.88
CA ASP A 672 22.35 -17.62 1.38
C ASP A 672 22.98 -16.80 0.24
N ALA A 673 22.84 -15.48 0.30
CA ALA A 673 23.46 -14.54 -0.63
C ALA A 673 24.36 -13.55 0.12
N ILE A 674 25.58 -13.37 -0.36
CA ILE A 674 26.55 -12.45 0.25
C ILE A 674 27.11 -11.56 -0.86
N GLY A 675 27.08 -10.25 -0.62
CA GLY A 675 27.69 -9.23 -1.47
C GLY A 675 28.64 -8.36 -0.68
N THR A 676 29.74 -7.95 -1.30
CA THR A 676 30.63 -6.90 -0.79
C THR A 676 30.87 -5.88 -1.90
N HIS A 677 31.13 -4.63 -1.54
CA HIS A 677 31.64 -3.68 -2.51
C HIS A 677 32.95 -4.22 -3.10
N GLN A 678 32.98 -4.37 -4.42
CA GLN A 678 34.20 -4.62 -5.16
C GLN A 678 34.58 -3.32 -5.86
N GLU A 679 35.75 -2.77 -5.52
CA GLU A 679 36.35 -1.73 -6.34
C GLU A 679 36.51 -2.31 -7.74
N ALA A 680 35.93 -1.65 -8.76
CA ALA A 680 36.17 -2.05 -10.13
C ALA A 680 37.67 -1.95 -10.37
N GLU A 681 38.37 -3.10 -10.46
CA GLU A 681 39.69 -3.13 -11.05
C GLU A 681 39.54 -2.47 -12.42
N ALA A 682 40.25 -1.35 -12.62
CA ALA A 682 40.37 -0.71 -13.90
C ALA A 682 41.04 -1.70 -14.85
N VAL A 683 40.25 -2.59 -15.46
CA VAL A 683 40.69 -3.43 -16.55
C VAL A 683 40.81 -2.49 -17.74
N GLY A 684 41.98 -1.86 -17.84
CA GLY A 684 42.40 -1.21 -19.06
C GLY A 684 42.45 -2.25 -20.17
N ARG A 685 41.60 -2.09 -21.18
CA ARG A 685 41.92 -2.20 -22.61
C ARG A 685 40.75 -1.80 -23.48
#